data_AF-A0A0N4UQE9-F1
#
_entry.id   AF-A0A0N4UQE9-F1
#
_cell.length_a   1.000
_cell.length_b   1.000
_cell.length_c   1.000
_cell.angle_alpha   90.00
_cell.angle_beta   90.00
_cell.angle_gamma   90.00
#
_symmetry.space_group_name_H-M   'P 1'
#
loop_
_entity.id
_entity.type
_entity.pdbx_description
1 polymer ?
#
loop_
_entity_poly.entity_id
_entity_poly.type
_entity_poly.pdbx_seq_one_letter_code
_entity_poly.pdbx_strand_id
1 'polypeptide(L)'
;MDHILNLLFKGAKCDVILSFSVWLHDGIKRNQENRILRFRFFDSIGHVEKHKIAQQFFKDLVSTFPKDYVTFLKRVMKQLQSGYNTLREVEIDIRFAKDGEIYNMPDPKDYDSDSEVEKVTIGHVQEVLEHAYPNGLSVEIIAESLRCTIQEIEQYLLQLNSLGIAQKLQNEWIRTGIIEFFIMHVDNTKLSTGMISRDMAPTIAVITCLFTEKQSIDAIMDECNTLHRYRSGGDSNIYTMGWIGKHRVVATKLAVIGDTREATTSAGSITTRLLGNFQNVEHVFIVGVGGGVAHYTDADCHVRLGDVVVSSSDPDSYIFAHSYTLSRETGNVTGFLTRKWNPVNNIISMIAKNMDEKMVEEWNDSTYSMIKQLNAANSDVNFSRPPPEADLLALPIGSGQVVIIPHPNQQRNDSVVHVGPIGAMISCKKRMLLNDDQVYIISTEDSSKDIALQLRDRFAAEYHLRAVDAGFDSVIAAVVGSRIDSWALIRGITDYQHGQSRAGRLWQAYAGARAAALTKCLIKHLPLYNDNVDFDYCFVSVMSINLTSNFFRLLREFRRNDLVKFNEKHKELYEDAKKNSSYLSVISHYYSVMSVIIDEYFNGNFHFVPPQVKGQTLDEALLALHKRIANLLDLKKGKKCLDIGCGIGGIMRDIADSGASLTGATIAPNEAQIGNERFFREGIYNCQIVECDCNHMPFEEGIYDSAYAVYALKYFEDLSPVLNEISRVLRHGGRLVIYDLLKTDKFDATSHEHRKILEDLEYACGMPMLHFRDEMIIKAEENDLKLIDAIDLSLITGYPYYYCFSSSKLFMWLIKSSFISYLISISQALGILPKGFHQFYKTFLSGTVSKIVQAGQLNILSGSEILLFEKK
;
A
#
# COMPACT_ATOMS: atom_id res chain seq x y z
N MET A 1 -15.91 50.35 27.81
CA MET A 1 -14.87 49.36 28.18
C MET A 1 -14.66 48.33 27.08
N ASP A 2 -15.71 47.95 26.36
CA ASP A 2 -15.74 46.86 25.37
C ASP A 2 -14.75 47.02 24.22
N HIS A 3 -14.39 48.26 23.86
CA HIS A 3 -13.38 48.51 22.84
C HIS A 3 -11.94 48.24 23.32
N ILE A 4 -11.68 48.38 24.63
CA ILE A 4 -10.39 48.07 25.28
C ILE A 4 -10.29 46.56 25.56
N LEU A 5 -11.38 45.92 25.97
CA LEU A 5 -11.45 44.45 26.07
C LEU A 5 -11.22 43.80 24.69
N ASN A 6 -11.84 44.30 23.62
CA ASN A 6 -11.58 43.81 22.26
C ASN A 6 -10.14 44.06 21.75
N LEU A 7 -9.39 44.98 22.35
CA LEU A 7 -7.97 45.22 22.02
C LEU A 7 -7.02 44.34 22.84
N LEU A 8 -7.40 43.95 24.06
CA LEU A 8 -6.61 43.04 24.90
C LEU A 8 -6.78 41.56 24.52
N PHE A 9 -7.92 41.17 23.93
CA PHE A 9 -8.19 39.78 23.55
C PHE A 9 -8.00 39.45 22.05
N LYS A 10 -7.81 40.45 21.17
CA LYS A 10 -7.37 40.23 19.78
C LYS A 10 -5.84 40.02 19.73
N GLY A 11 -5.35 38.84 20.11
CA GLY A 11 -3.90 38.61 20.09
C GLY A 11 -3.39 37.16 20.16
N ALA A 12 -4.15 36.20 20.67
CA ALA A 12 -3.70 34.81 20.79
C ALA A 12 -4.56 33.86 19.96
N LYS A 13 -4.03 33.38 18.83
CA LYS A 13 -4.62 32.26 18.10
C LYS A 13 -4.62 31.04 19.02
N CYS A 14 -5.79 30.44 19.25
CA CYS A 14 -5.87 29.14 19.91
C CYS A 14 -5.18 28.09 19.05
N ASP A 15 -4.42 27.17 19.65
CA ASP A 15 -3.73 26.11 18.91
C ASP A 15 -4.65 24.96 18.55
N VAL A 16 -5.42 24.48 19.54
CA VAL A 16 -6.33 23.33 19.41
C VAL A 16 -7.63 23.66 20.12
N ILE A 17 -8.77 23.34 19.50
CA ILE A 17 -10.11 23.53 20.07
C ILE A 17 -10.80 22.17 20.15
N LEU A 18 -11.41 21.87 21.29
CA LEU A 18 -12.18 20.65 21.52
C LEU A 18 -13.55 21.05 22.09
N SER A 19 -14.62 20.62 21.44
CA SER A 19 -16.00 20.81 21.92
C SER A 19 -16.59 19.47 22.36
N PHE A 20 -17.43 19.45 23.39
CA PHE A 20 -18.10 18.23 23.86
C PHE A 20 -19.40 18.55 24.60
N SER A 21 -20.32 17.59 24.66
CA SER A 21 -21.66 17.73 25.25
C SER A 21 -21.88 16.69 26.34
N VAL A 22 -22.49 17.11 27.46
CA VAL A 22 -22.82 16.24 28.60
C VAL A 22 -24.24 16.49 29.11
N TRP A 23 -24.88 15.46 29.66
CA TRP A 23 -26.23 15.56 30.23
C TRP A 23 -26.16 15.68 31.74
N LEU A 24 -26.53 16.86 32.26
CA LEU A 24 -26.67 17.11 33.70
C LEU A 24 -28.11 16.89 34.11
N HIS A 25 -28.32 16.14 35.20
CA HIS A 25 -29.65 15.89 35.75
C HIS A 25 -29.95 16.91 36.86
N ASP A 26 -31.03 17.68 36.69
CA ASP A 26 -31.50 18.67 37.68
C ASP A 26 -32.48 18.08 38.72
N GLY A 27 -32.64 16.75 38.74
CA GLY A 27 -33.62 16.02 39.55
C GLY A 27 -35.00 15.84 38.89
N ILE A 28 -35.33 16.60 37.84
CA ILE A 28 -36.60 16.52 37.11
C ILE A 28 -36.38 16.06 35.66
N LYS A 29 -35.37 16.62 35.00
CA LYS A 29 -34.99 16.35 33.61
C LYS A 29 -33.47 16.30 33.46
N ARG A 30 -33.01 15.80 32.31
CA ARG A 30 -31.62 15.91 31.87
C ARG A 30 -31.51 17.05 30.87
N ASN A 31 -30.66 18.03 31.15
CA ASN A 31 -30.37 19.14 30.24
C ASN A 31 -28.99 18.91 29.63
N GLN A 32 -28.86 19.12 28.32
CA GLN A 32 -27.57 19.05 27.63
C GLN A 32 -26.78 20.34 27.85
N GLU A 33 -25.52 20.18 28.22
CA GLU A 33 -24.54 21.24 28.37
C GLU A 33 -23.40 21.05 27.38
N ASN A 34 -23.15 22.08 26.58
CA ASN A 34 -22.09 22.16 25.58
C ASN A 34 -20.88 22.88 26.21
N ARG A 35 -19.73 22.21 26.22
CA ARG A 35 -18.46 22.70 26.76
C ARG A 35 -17.42 22.81 25.66
N ILE A 36 -16.57 23.83 25.72
CA ILE A 36 -15.45 24.02 24.78
C ILE A 36 -14.16 24.22 25.58
N LEU A 37 -13.12 23.47 25.22
CA LEU A 37 -11.74 23.65 25.68
C LEU A 37 -10.92 24.27 24.57
N ARG A 38 -10.20 25.35 24.88
CA ARG A 38 -9.31 26.06 23.97
C ARG A 38 -7.89 25.98 24.53
N PHE A 39 -7.05 25.17 23.89
CA PHE A 39 -5.70 24.86 24.33
C PHE A 39 -4.68 25.83 23.70
N ARG A 40 -3.75 26.33 24.52
CA ARG A 40 -2.57 27.09 24.06
C ARG A 40 -1.31 26.41 24.60
N PHE A 41 -0.31 26.21 23.74
CA PHE A 41 0.95 25.53 24.05
C PHE A 41 2.10 26.54 24.17
N PHE A 42 3.25 26.09 24.67
CA PHE A 42 4.50 26.85 24.58
C PHE A 42 5.13 26.78 23.18
N ASP A 43 5.92 27.79 22.84
CA ASP A 43 6.55 27.99 21.52
C ASP A 43 7.71 27.01 21.28
N SER A 44 7.37 25.76 20.98
CA SER A 44 8.29 24.69 20.52
C SER A 44 7.60 23.43 20.00
N ILE A 45 6.33 23.20 20.38
CA ILE A 45 5.63 21.93 20.13
C ILE A 45 5.12 21.83 18.67
N GLY A 46 5.35 20.69 18.02
CA GLY A 46 4.89 20.42 16.65
C GLY A 46 3.36 20.20 16.57
N HIS A 47 2.76 20.47 15.41
CA HIS A 47 1.29 20.39 15.21
C HIS A 47 0.66 19.06 15.66
N VAL A 48 1.22 17.94 15.21
CA VAL A 48 0.75 16.59 15.56
C VAL A 48 0.83 16.34 17.07
N GLU A 49 1.88 16.85 17.71
CA GLU A 49 2.10 16.67 19.14
C GLU A 49 1.16 17.53 20.00
N LYS A 50 0.83 18.75 19.55
CA LYS A 50 -0.22 19.58 20.18
C LYS A 50 -1.57 18.84 20.22
N HIS A 51 -1.99 18.25 19.10
CA HIS A 51 -3.24 17.48 19.03
C HIS A 51 -3.20 16.23 19.91
N LYS A 52 -2.11 15.44 19.85
CA LYS A 52 -1.90 14.26 20.72
C LYS A 52 -2.04 14.62 22.20
N ILE A 53 -1.42 15.72 22.64
CA ILE A 53 -1.45 16.15 24.04
C ILE A 53 -2.84 16.67 24.44
N ALA A 54 -3.50 17.48 23.61
CA ALA A 54 -4.87 17.96 23.87
C ALA A 54 -5.88 16.80 23.97
N GLN A 55 -5.73 15.79 23.10
CA GLN A 55 -6.55 14.59 23.10
C GLN A 55 -6.32 13.73 24.35
N GLN A 56 -5.06 13.52 24.77
CA GLN A 56 -4.76 12.79 26.01
C GLN A 56 -5.25 13.53 27.26
N PHE A 57 -5.08 14.86 27.31
CA PHE A 57 -5.59 15.71 28.40
C PHE A 57 -7.09 15.52 28.58
N PHE A 58 -7.84 15.55 27.48
CA PHE A 58 -9.29 15.33 27.51
C PHE A 58 -9.66 13.92 27.96
N LYS A 59 -8.98 12.86 27.48
CA LYS A 59 -9.20 11.48 27.95
C LYS A 59 -8.99 11.36 29.46
N ASP A 60 -7.90 11.91 29.97
CA ASP A 60 -7.60 11.91 31.41
C ASP A 60 -8.63 12.69 32.22
N LEU A 61 -9.25 13.73 31.63
CA LEU A 61 -10.28 14.56 32.26
C LEU A 61 -11.62 13.83 32.38
N VAL A 62 -12.01 13.07 31.35
CA VAL A 62 -13.34 12.42 31.27
C VAL A 62 -13.37 10.97 31.75
N SER A 63 -12.24 10.30 31.94
CA SER A 63 -12.15 8.88 32.38
C SER A 63 -12.83 8.55 33.72
N THR A 64 -13.23 9.57 34.48
CA THR A 64 -14.31 9.42 35.47
C THR A 64 -14.99 10.79 35.57
N PHE A 65 -16.15 10.95 34.93
CA PHE A 65 -16.65 12.30 34.71
C PHE A 65 -16.99 13.02 36.04
N PRO A 66 -16.47 14.24 36.26
CA PRO A 66 -16.74 14.99 37.47
C PRO A 66 -18.23 15.29 37.67
N LYS A 67 -18.77 14.92 38.84
CA LYS A 67 -20.21 15.04 39.16
C LYS A 67 -20.73 16.48 39.27
N ASP A 68 -19.83 17.45 39.37
CA ASP A 68 -20.14 18.87 39.56
C ASP A 68 -19.03 19.77 38.98
N TYR A 69 -19.33 21.06 38.78
CA TYR A 69 -18.39 22.03 38.20
C TYR A 69 -17.12 22.25 39.04
N VAL A 70 -17.20 22.17 40.37
CA VAL A 70 -16.05 22.40 41.26
C VAL A 70 -15.07 21.23 41.13
N THR A 71 -15.57 20.00 41.12
CA THR A 71 -14.78 18.79 40.88
C THR A 71 -14.20 18.79 39.46
N PHE A 72 -14.94 19.30 38.46
CA PHE A 72 -14.44 19.46 37.09
C PHE A 72 -13.26 20.43 37.01
N LEU A 73 -13.43 21.66 37.51
CA LEU A 73 -12.38 22.67 37.50
C LEU A 73 -11.15 22.23 38.32
N LYS A 74 -11.35 21.56 39.47
CA LYS A 74 -10.26 20.97 40.25
C LYS A 74 -9.47 19.91 39.47
N ARG A 75 -10.13 19.07 38.67
CA ARG A 75 -9.47 18.04 37.85
C ARG A 75 -8.63 18.67 36.73
N VAL A 76 -9.17 19.69 36.04
CA VAL A 76 -8.42 20.48 35.03
C VAL A 76 -7.19 21.13 35.66
N MET A 77 -7.33 21.84 36.78
CA MET A 77 -6.20 22.48 37.47
C MET A 77 -5.13 21.47 37.90
N LYS A 78 -5.54 20.30 38.43
CA LYS A 78 -4.60 19.25 38.83
C LYS A 78 -3.82 18.70 37.65
N GLN A 79 -4.45 18.48 36.49
CA GLN A 79 -3.77 18.01 35.28
C GLN A 79 -2.75 19.03 34.75
N LEU A 80 -3.11 20.32 34.74
CA LEU A 80 -2.17 21.39 34.37
C LEU A 80 -0.98 21.49 35.34
N GLN A 81 -1.17 21.18 36.62
CA GLN A 81 -0.10 21.15 37.62
C GLN A 81 0.77 19.88 37.55
N SER A 82 0.26 18.76 37.05
CA SER A 82 0.99 17.49 36.99
C SER A 82 0.65 16.69 35.72
N GLY A 83 1.58 16.69 34.77
CA GLY A 83 1.56 15.83 33.58
C GLY A 83 1.61 16.57 32.24
N TYR A 84 1.26 17.87 32.23
CA TYR A 84 0.99 18.62 30.99
C TYR A 84 1.81 19.90 30.85
N ASN A 85 3.10 19.83 31.17
CA ASN A 85 4.03 20.97 31.26
C ASN A 85 4.18 21.78 29.95
N THR A 86 3.78 21.23 28.82
CA THR A 86 3.80 21.86 27.48
C THR A 86 2.57 22.71 27.19
N LEU A 87 1.48 22.55 27.96
CA LEU A 87 0.31 23.40 27.92
C LEU A 87 0.55 24.67 28.74
N ARG A 88 0.37 25.82 28.09
CA ARG A 88 0.47 27.15 28.69
C ARG A 88 -0.85 27.59 29.32
N GLU A 89 -1.97 27.28 28.66
CA GLU A 89 -3.30 27.73 29.06
C GLU A 89 -4.38 26.79 28.50
N VAL A 90 -5.45 26.59 29.27
CA VAL A 90 -6.69 25.95 28.83
C VAL A 90 -7.84 26.86 29.22
N GLU A 91 -8.42 27.52 28.22
CA GLU A 91 -9.62 28.34 28.37
C GLU A 91 -10.85 27.44 28.24
N ILE A 92 -11.85 27.64 29.11
CA ILE A 92 -13.04 26.80 29.22
C ILE A 92 -14.30 27.65 29.00
N ASP A 93 -15.14 27.22 28.06
CA ASP A 93 -16.47 27.75 27.77
C ASP A 93 -17.51 26.71 28.19
N ILE A 94 -18.61 27.13 28.83
CA ILE A 94 -19.67 26.24 29.32
C ILE A 94 -21.03 26.92 29.11
N ARG A 95 -21.93 26.26 28.37
CA ARG A 95 -23.29 26.76 28.10
C ARG A 95 -24.30 25.62 27.94
N PHE A 96 -25.57 25.85 28.27
CA PHE A 96 -26.63 24.92 27.88
C PHE A 96 -26.85 24.91 26.36
N ALA A 97 -27.21 23.75 25.83
CA ALA A 97 -27.57 23.60 24.42
C ALA A 97 -28.84 24.41 24.08
N LYS A 98 -28.88 24.97 22.88
CA LYS A 98 -30.08 25.57 22.27
C LYS A 98 -30.88 24.49 21.53
N ASP A 99 -32.14 24.74 21.20
CA ASP A 99 -33.03 23.73 20.61
C ASP A 99 -32.48 23.03 19.33
N GLY A 100 -31.65 23.72 18.53
CA GLY A 100 -30.96 23.15 17.36
C GLY A 100 -29.56 22.56 17.62
N GLU A 101 -29.12 22.53 18.88
CA GLU A 101 -27.85 21.94 19.34
C GLU A 101 -28.07 20.70 20.24
N ILE A 102 -29.32 20.27 20.43
CA ILE A 102 -29.69 19.13 21.28
C ILE A 102 -29.56 17.82 20.50
N TYR A 103 -28.78 16.88 21.05
CA TYR A 103 -28.71 15.49 20.57
C TYR A 103 -29.66 14.62 21.39
N ASN A 104 -30.22 13.59 20.74
CA ASN A 104 -30.82 12.47 21.49
C ASN A 104 -29.72 11.79 22.31
N MET A 105 -29.93 11.63 23.61
CA MET A 105 -28.96 10.94 24.46
C MET A 105 -28.86 9.47 24.01
N PRO A 106 -27.68 8.97 23.62
CA PRO A 106 -27.49 7.58 23.24
C PRO A 106 -27.71 6.66 24.45
N ASP A 107 -28.28 5.47 24.26
CA ASP A 107 -28.30 4.47 25.33
C ASP A 107 -26.86 3.97 25.56
N PRO A 108 -26.31 4.06 26.79
CA PRO A 108 -25.02 3.47 27.11
C PRO A 108 -24.91 1.99 26.70
N LYS A 109 -26.03 1.25 26.67
CA LYS A 109 -26.11 -0.16 26.28
C LYS A 109 -25.82 -0.41 24.79
N ASP A 110 -26.04 0.56 23.91
CA ASP A 110 -25.74 0.38 22.48
C ASP A 110 -24.22 0.28 22.21
N TYR A 111 -23.42 0.77 23.16
CA TYR A 111 -21.96 0.74 23.15
C TYR A 111 -21.40 -0.41 24.01
N ASP A 112 -22.27 -1.31 24.47
CA ASP A 112 -21.98 -2.44 25.35
C ASP A 112 -22.33 -3.75 24.63
N SER A 113 -21.32 -4.43 24.07
CA SER A 113 -21.52 -5.62 23.25
C SER A 113 -21.94 -6.88 24.04
N ASP A 114 -21.73 -6.91 25.36
CA ASP A 114 -21.55 -8.14 26.13
C ASP A 114 -22.61 -8.35 27.25
N SER A 115 -23.79 -7.72 27.17
CA SER A 115 -24.78 -7.72 28.26
C SER A 115 -26.14 -8.36 27.94
N GLU A 116 -26.52 -9.28 28.83
CA GLU A 116 -27.82 -9.96 29.02
C GLU A 116 -28.36 -10.85 27.88
N VAL A 117 -28.93 -12.00 28.30
CA VAL A 117 -29.67 -12.91 27.43
C VAL A 117 -31.04 -12.30 27.16
N GLU A 118 -31.14 -11.52 26.08
CA GLU A 118 -32.42 -11.05 25.58
C GLU A 118 -33.32 -12.24 25.18
N LYS A 119 -34.63 -12.03 25.25
CA LYS A 119 -35.59 -13.02 24.73
C LYS A 119 -35.34 -13.21 23.24
N VAL A 120 -35.36 -14.45 22.77
CA VAL A 120 -35.25 -14.75 21.34
C VAL A 120 -36.37 -14.02 20.60
N THR A 121 -36.02 -13.39 19.48
CA THR A 121 -36.93 -12.64 18.61
C THR A 121 -36.79 -13.17 17.19
N ILE A 122 -37.72 -12.81 16.31
CA ILE A 122 -37.58 -13.05 14.87
C ILE A 122 -36.27 -12.47 14.30
N GLY A 123 -35.80 -11.33 14.82
CA GLY A 123 -34.53 -10.72 14.43
C GLY A 123 -33.31 -11.57 14.83
N HIS A 124 -33.34 -12.22 16.00
CA HIS A 124 -32.30 -13.16 16.41
C HIS A 124 -32.24 -14.40 15.49
N VAL A 125 -33.37 -14.87 14.98
CA VAL A 125 -33.43 -15.96 13.98
C VAL A 125 -32.87 -15.51 12.63
N GLN A 126 -33.21 -14.29 12.20
CA GLN A 126 -32.66 -13.69 10.99
C GLN A 126 -31.13 -13.52 11.08
N GLU A 127 -30.61 -13.00 12.19
CA GLU A 127 -29.18 -12.81 12.42
C GLU A 127 -28.40 -14.13 12.35
N VAL A 128 -28.93 -15.23 12.92
CA VAL A 128 -28.33 -16.57 12.80
C VAL A 128 -28.29 -17.06 11.34
N LEU A 129 -29.34 -16.84 10.56
CA LEU A 129 -29.36 -17.17 9.13
C LEU A 129 -28.38 -16.29 8.31
N GLU A 130 -28.21 -15.02 8.68
CA GLU A 130 -27.28 -14.08 8.06
C GLU A 130 -25.82 -14.41 8.37
N HIS A 131 -25.53 -14.88 9.59
CA HIS A 131 -24.23 -15.46 9.93
C HIS A 131 -23.93 -16.72 9.11
N ALA A 132 -24.90 -17.63 8.95
CA ALA A 132 -24.74 -18.83 8.14
C ALA A 132 -24.67 -18.56 6.63
N TYR A 133 -25.29 -17.48 6.15
CA TYR A 133 -25.38 -17.16 4.72
C TYR A 133 -24.01 -17.23 4.02
N PRO A 134 -23.91 -17.85 2.82
CA PRO A 134 -25.00 -18.43 2.01
C PRO A 134 -25.29 -19.93 2.26
N ASN A 135 -24.92 -20.49 3.41
CA ASN A 135 -25.31 -21.86 3.78
C ASN A 135 -26.72 -21.89 4.41
N GLY A 136 -27.40 -23.04 4.29
CA GLY A 136 -28.61 -23.34 5.06
C GLY A 136 -28.27 -23.85 6.46
N LEU A 137 -29.25 -23.77 7.37
CA LEU A 137 -29.21 -24.38 8.70
C LEU A 137 -30.47 -25.22 8.95
N SER A 138 -30.33 -26.35 9.64
CA SER A 138 -31.50 -27.08 10.13
C SER A 138 -32.18 -26.34 11.29
N VAL A 139 -33.46 -26.62 11.52
CA VAL A 139 -34.26 -25.98 12.58
C VAL A 139 -33.67 -26.27 13.97
N GLU A 140 -33.13 -27.48 14.14
CA GLU A 140 -32.49 -27.95 15.37
C GLU A 140 -31.24 -27.13 15.70
N ILE A 141 -30.38 -26.85 14.70
CA ILE A 141 -29.15 -26.06 14.88
C ILE A 141 -29.49 -24.62 15.28
N ILE A 142 -30.52 -24.03 14.67
CA ILE A 142 -30.97 -22.67 15.02
C ILE A 142 -31.53 -22.63 16.46
N ALA A 143 -32.34 -23.62 16.83
CA ALA A 143 -32.89 -23.74 18.19
C ALA A 143 -31.82 -23.97 19.26
N GLU A 144 -30.80 -24.78 18.96
CA GLU A 144 -29.64 -24.98 19.83
C GLU A 144 -28.82 -23.68 19.98
N SER A 145 -28.50 -23.00 18.87
CA SER A 145 -27.71 -21.76 18.86
C SER A 145 -28.38 -20.64 19.65
N LEU A 146 -29.72 -20.53 19.59
CA LEU A 146 -30.51 -19.52 20.29
C LEU A 146 -31.06 -19.99 21.65
N ARG A 147 -30.76 -21.23 22.07
CA ARG A 147 -31.19 -21.85 23.33
C ARG A 147 -32.70 -21.78 23.58
N CYS A 148 -33.49 -22.00 22.53
CA CYS A 148 -34.95 -21.92 22.55
C CYS A 148 -35.60 -23.20 21.97
N THR A 149 -36.93 -23.22 21.85
CA THR A 149 -37.63 -24.42 21.38
C THR A 149 -37.70 -24.49 19.85
N ILE A 150 -37.67 -25.71 19.29
CA ILE A 150 -37.88 -25.96 17.86
C ILE A 150 -39.18 -25.31 17.37
N GLN A 151 -40.26 -25.44 18.14
CA GLN A 151 -41.59 -24.89 17.81
C GLN A 151 -41.61 -23.36 17.69
N GLU A 152 -40.87 -22.67 18.57
CA GLU A 152 -40.72 -21.21 18.54
C GLU A 152 -39.90 -20.77 17.31
N ILE A 153 -38.82 -21.49 17.01
CA ILE A 153 -38.02 -21.25 15.80
C ILE A 153 -38.82 -21.50 14.52
N GLU A 154 -39.62 -22.56 14.43
CA GLU A 154 -40.48 -22.81 13.27
C GLU A 154 -41.48 -21.66 13.05
N GLN A 155 -42.04 -21.07 14.12
CA GLN A 155 -42.92 -19.92 14.01
C GLN A 155 -42.21 -18.67 13.48
N TYR A 156 -40.97 -18.39 13.92
CA TYR A 156 -40.18 -17.28 13.41
C TYR A 156 -39.72 -17.52 11.96
N LEU A 157 -39.31 -18.74 11.60
CA LEU A 157 -38.91 -19.10 10.24
C LEU A 157 -40.08 -19.00 9.25
N LEU A 158 -41.28 -19.42 9.64
CA LEU A 158 -42.49 -19.24 8.83
C LEU A 158 -42.87 -17.77 8.62
N GLN A 159 -42.60 -16.90 9.60
CA GLN A 159 -42.77 -15.45 9.45
C GLN A 159 -41.68 -14.84 8.55
N LEU A 160 -40.42 -15.23 8.68
CA LEU A 160 -39.35 -14.81 7.77
C LEU A 160 -39.63 -15.27 6.32
N ASN A 161 -40.28 -16.44 6.15
CA ASN A 161 -40.72 -16.94 4.84
C ASN A 161 -41.85 -16.10 4.25
N SER A 162 -42.86 -15.72 5.03
CA SER A 162 -43.95 -14.87 4.53
C SER A 162 -43.51 -13.44 4.20
N LEU A 163 -42.41 -12.97 4.80
CA LEU A 163 -41.73 -11.72 4.47
C LEU A 163 -40.73 -11.86 3.30
N GLY A 164 -40.47 -13.08 2.81
CA GLY A 164 -39.50 -13.35 1.74
C GLY A 164 -38.02 -13.27 2.17
N ILE A 165 -37.74 -13.21 3.48
CA ILE A 165 -36.41 -13.02 4.08
C ILE A 165 -35.66 -14.35 4.23
N ALA A 166 -36.37 -15.46 4.43
CA ALA A 166 -35.78 -16.79 4.51
C ALA A 166 -36.61 -17.80 3.70
N GLN A 167 -35.98 -18.82 3.12
CA GLN A 167 -36.68 -19.90 2.43
C GLN A 167 -36.22 -21.28 2.91
N LYS A 168 -37.09 -22.28 2.78
CA LYS A 168 -36.77 -23.67 3.14
C LYS A 168 -36.30 -24.44 1.91
N LEU A 169 -35.04 -24.90 1.93
CA LEU A 169 -34.45 -25.79 0.92
C LEU A 169 -34.26 -27.18 1.53
N GLN A 170 -35.07 -28.14 1.09
CA GLN A 170 -35.13 -29.50 1.65
C GLN A 170 -35.40 -29.47 3.17
N ASN A 171 -34.40 -29.79 3.99
CA ASN A 171 -34.49 -29.82 5.46
C ASN A 171 -33.85 -28.60 6.13
N GLU A 172 -33.24 -27.70 5.36
CA GLU A 172 -32.52 -26.52 5.85
C GLU A 172 -33.27 -25.24 5.50
N TRP A 173 -33.01 -24.19 6.27
CA TRP A 173 -33.48 -22.84 6.06
C TRP A 173 -32.30 -21.93 5.71
N ILE A 174 -32.46 -21.11 4.68
CA ILE A 174 -31.43 -20.21 4.15
C ILE A 174 -31.97 -18.77 4.12
N ARG A 175 -31.11 -17.78 4.42
CA ARG A 175 -31.41 -16.35 4.19
C ARG A 175 -31.46 -16.09 2.69
N THR A 176 -32.55 -15.52 2.18
CA THR A 176 -32.69 -15.21 0.75
C THR A 176 -31.72 -14.10 0.33
N GLY A 177 -31.19 -14.20 -0.88
CA GLY A 177 -30.21 -13.24 -1.41
C GLY A 177 -30.60 -12.65 -2.77
N ILE A 178 -30.07 -11.46 -3.09
CA ILE A 178 -30.36 -10.73 -4.33
C ILE A 178 -30.15 -11.59 -5.59
N ILE A 179 -29.14 -12.46 -5.58
CA ILE A 179 -28.79 -13.30 -6.73
C ILE A 179 -29.83 -14.43 -6.97
N GLU A 180 -30.60 -14.86 -5.95
CA GLU A 180 -31.60 -15.92 -6.15
C GLU A 180 -32.75 -15.48 -7.09
N PHE A 181 -32.97 -14.17 -7.26
CA PHE A 181 -33.90 -13.65 -8.27
C PHE A 181 -33.42 -13.89 -9.73
N PHE A 182 -32.14 -14.22 -9.92
CA PHE A 182 -31.55 -14.59 -11.23
C PHE A 182 -31.24 -16.09 -11.34
N ILE A 183 -30.98 -16.82 -10.24
CA ILE A 183 -30.61 -18.25 -10.25
C ILE A 183 -31.85 -19.15 -10.29
N MET A 184 -32.63 -19.09 -11.37
CA MET A 184 -33.61 -20.14 -11.71
C MET A 184 -33.08 -21.19 -12.71
N HIS A 185 -31.83 -21.06 -13.18
CA HIS A 185 -31.26 -21.94 -14.21
C HIS A 185 -29.76 -22.26 -14.02
N VAL A 186 -29.39 -23.06 -13.01
CA VAL A 186 -28.19 -23.90 -13.10
C VAL A 186 -28.51 -25.29 -12.55
N ASP A 187 -28.39 -26.30 -13.41
CA ASP A 187 -28.70 -27.70 -13.13
C ASP A 187 -27.61 -28.37 -12.28
N ASN A 188 -27.89 -29.58 -11.77
CA ASN A 188 -27.02 -30.41 -10.92
C ASN A 188 -25.80 -31.01 -11.68
N THR A 189 -25.08 -30.19 -12.44
CA THR A 189 -23.90 -30.62 -13.17
C THR A 189 -22.70 -30.76 -12.25
N LYS A 190 -22.27 -32.02 -12.06
CA LYS A 190 -20.99 -32.41 -11.47
C LYS A 190 -19.83 -31.85 -12.30
N LEU A 191 -19.46 -30.60 -12.06
CA LEU A 191 -18.16 -30.06 -12.45
C LEU A 191 -17.10 -30.68 -11.53
N SER A 192 -16.62 -31.86 -11.95
CA SER A 192 -15.29 -32.34 -11.61
C SER A 192 -14.26 -31.24 -11.92
N THR A 193 -13.09 -31.32 -11.29
CA THR A 193 -11.94 -30.44 -11.57
C THR A 193 -11.35 -30.74 -12.95
N GLY A 194 -12.10 -30.37 -13.99
CA GLY A 194 -11.66 -30.23 -15.37
C GLY A 194 -11.39 -28.76 -15.63
N MET A 195 -10.24 -28.48 -16.24
CA MET A 195 -9.67 -27.16 -16.50
C MET A 195 -10.72 -26.09 -16.84
N ILE A 196 -10.99 -25.18 -15.90
CA ILE A 196 -11.47 -23.84 -16.28
C ILE A 196 -10.42 -23.28 -17.24
N SER A 197 -10.82 -22.79 -18.42
CA SER A 197 -9.87 -22.13 -19.34
C SER A 197 -9.07 -21.08 -18.57
N ARG A 198 -7.77 -20.94 -18.83
CA ARG A 198 -6.93 -19.97 -18.11
C ARG A 198 -7.54 -18.58 -18.10
N ASP A 199 -8.21 -18.20 -19.19
CA ASP A 199 -8.85 -16.90 -19.40
C ASP A 199 -10.12 -16.66 -18.56
N MET A 200 -10.69 -17.72 -17.97
CA MET A 200 -11.92 -17.66 -17.15
C MET A 200 -11.67 -17.87 -15.65
N ALA A 201 -10.42 -18.10 -15.25
CA ALA A 201 -10.04 -18.27 -13.86
C ALA A 201 -9.97 -16.90 -13.14
N PRO A 202 -10.46 -16.78 -11.90
CA PRO A 202 -10.38 -15.52 -11.15
C PRO A 202 -8.95 -15.18 -10.75
N THR A 203 -8.55 -13.93 -11.00
CA THR A 203 -7.26 -13.34 -10.58
C THR A 203 -7.38 -12.57 -9.27
N ILE A 204 -8.61 -12.26 -8.83
CA ILE A 204 -8.88 -11.50 -7.62
C ILE A 204 -9.83 -12.28 -6.71
N ALA A 205 -9.48 -12.36 -5.42
CA ALA A 205 -10.34 -12.87 -4.38
C ALA A 205 -10.85 -11.74 -3.47
N VAL A 206 -12.14 -11.78 -3.13
CA VAL A 206 -12.78 -10.89 -2.17
C VAL A 206 -13.34 -11.70 -1.00
N ILE A 207 -12.95 -11.34 0.22
CA ILE A 207 -13.35 -12.01 1.45
C ILE A 207 -14.14 -11.02 2.31
N THR A 208 -15.38 -11.38 2.64
CA THR A 208 -16.31 -10.63 3.51
C THR A 208 -16.68 -11.44 4.75
N CYS A 209 -17.33 -10.85 5.75
CA CYS A 209 -17.79 -11.55 6.96
C CYS A 209 -19.30 -11.37 7.23
N LEU A 210 -19.86 -10.19 7.02
CA LEU A 210 -21.28 -9.91 7.26
C LEU A 210 -22.14 -10.14 6.00
N PHE A 211 -23.43 -10.38 6.21
CA PHE A 211 -24.41 -10.55 5.13
C PHE A 211 -24.47 -9.31 4.21
N THR A 212 -24.59 -8.12 4.80
CA THR A 212 -24.66 -6.84 4.07
C THR A 212 -23.39 -6.52 3.27
N GLU A 213 -22.21 -6.90 3.77
CA GLU A 213 -20.94 -6.82 3.05
C GLU A 213 -20.94 -7.72 1.81
N LYS A 214 -21.39 -8.97 1.96
CA LYS A 214 -21.49 -9.94 0.85
C LYS A 214 -22.48 -9.48 -0.20
N GLN A 215 -23.67 -9.01 0.20
CA GLN A 215 -24.66 -8.43 -0.71
C GLN A 215 -24.09 -7.21 -1.47
N SER A 216 -23.31 -6.36 -0.81
CA SER A 216 -22.68 -5.20 -1.44
C SER A 216 -21.63 -5.61 -2.47
N ILE A 217 -20.78 -6.60 -2.16
CA ILE A 217 -19.81 -7.16 -3.12
C ILE A 217 -20.51 -7.85 -4.30
N ASP A 218 -21.63 -8.52 -4.06
CA ASP A 218 -22.39 -9.19 -5.12
C ASP A 218 -23.09 -8.20 -6.07
N ALA A 219 -23.54 -7.05 -5.56
CA ALA A 219 -24.18 -6.01 -6.35
C ALA A 219 -23.21 -5.15 -7.19
N ILE A 220 -21.91 -5.15 -6.88
CA ILE A 220 -20.88 -4.49 -7.71
C ILE A 220 -20.26 -5.41 -8.75
N MET A 221 -20.52 -6.72 -8.73
CA MET A 221 -19.98 -7.66 -9.70
C MET A 221 -20.93 -7.82 -10.88
N ASP A 222 -20.34 -7.83 -12.08
CA ASP A 222 -21.05 -8.02 -13.34
C ASP A 222 -20.99 -9.52 -13.74
N GLU A 223 -22.03 -10.06 -14.39
CA GLU A 223 -22.15 -11.49 -14.78
C GLU A 223 -21.99 -12.53 -13.63
N CYS A 224 -22.55 -12.21 -12.46
CA CYS A 224 -22.50 -13.06 -11.26
C CYS A 224 -23.05 -14.47 -11.45
N ASN A 225 -22.26 -15.47 -11.05
CA ASN A 225 -22.65 -16.87 -10.96
C ASN A 225 -22.18 -17.45 -9.61
N THR A 226 -23.10 -17.96 -8.81
CA THR A 226 -22.78 -18.57 -7.50
C THR A 226 -22.59 -20.08 -7.63
N LEU A 227 -21.39 -20.55 -7.32
CA LEU A 227 -21.03 -21.97 -7.28
C LEU A 227 -21.16 -22.53 -5.87
N HIS A 228 -21.98 -23.58 -5.71
CA HIS A 228 -22.07 -24.37 -4.48
C HIS A 228 -21.20 -25.63 -4.63
N ARG A 229 -20.07 -25.71 -3.90
CA ARG A 229 -19.24 -26.92 -3.84
C ARG A 229 -19.54 -27.73 -2.58
N TYR A 230 -20.42 -28.71 -2.70
CA TYR A 230 -20.65 -29.72 -1.68
C TYR A 230 -19.53 -30.78 -1.67
N ARG A 231 -19.00 -31.10 -0.49
CA ARG A 231 -18.25 -32.35 -0.26
C ARG A 231 -19.11 -33.32 0.55
N SER A 232 -18.96 -34.62 0.28
CA SER A 232 -19.52 -35.68 1.10
C SER A 232 -18.90 -35.64 2.50
N GLY A 233 -19.57 -34.98 3.45
CA GLY A 233 -19.04 -34.72 4.80
C GLY A 233 -19.51 -33.42 5.49
N GLY A 234 -20.42 -32.64 4.89
CA GLY A 234 -21.06 -31.48 5.54
C GLY A 234 -20.41 -30.13 5.21
N ASP A 235 -19.11 -30.10 4.93
CA ASP A 235 -18.41 -28.89 4.49
C ASP A 235 -18.81 -28.52 3.04
N SER A 236 -19.72 -27.56 2.90
CA SER A 236 -19.95 -26.84 1.65
C SER A 236 -19.20 -25.51 1.63
N ASN A 237 -18.69 -25.11 0.46
CA ASN A 237 -18.07 -23.80 0.27
C ASN A 237 -18.76 -23.14 -0.92
N ILE A 238 -19.13 -21.87 -0.77
CA ILE A 238 -19.92 -21.13 -1.74
C ILE A 238 -19.11 -19.92 -2.21
N TYR A 239 -19.02 -19.79 -3.52
CA TYR A 239 -18.22 -18.79 -4.21
C TYR A 239 -19.08 -18.08 -5.25
N THR A 240 -19.22 -16.77 -5.16
CA THR A 240 -19.83 -15.97 -6.24
C THR A 240 -18.70 -15.49 -7.15
N MET A 241 -18.76 -15.87 -8.42
CA MET A 241 -17.78 -15.43 -9.42
C MET A 241 -18.43 -14.43 -10.38
N GLY A 242 -17.71 -13.39 -10.73
CA GLY A 242 -18.17 -12.36 -11.67
C GLY A 242 -16.99 -11.57 -12.25
N TRP A 243 -17.29 -10.43 -12.85
CA TRP A 243 -16.31 -9.46 -13.32
C TRP A 243 -16.40 -8.16 -12.52
N ILE A 244 -15.27 -7.48 -12.36
CA ILE A 244 -15.23 -6.07 -11.99
C ILE A 244 -14.31 -5.37 -12.98
N GLY A 245 -14.90 -4.58 -13.87
CA GLY A 245 -14.18 -4.03 -15.02
C GLY A 245 -13.65 -5.16 -15.89
N LYS A 246 -12.33 -5.20 -16.11
CA LYS A 246 -11.66 -6.27 -16.87
C LYS A 246 -11.19 -7.46 -16.01
N HIS A 247 -11.35 -7.42 -14.68
CA HIS A 247 -10.81 -8.44 -13.76
C HIS A 247 -11.85 -9.51 -13.42
N ARG A 248 -11.44 -10.78 -13.45
CA ARG A 248 -12.30 -11.91 -13.02
C ARG A 248 -12.17 -12.09 -11.51
N VAL A 249 -13.29 -11.95 -10.80
CA VAL A 249 -13.35 -11.90 -9.34
C VAL A 249 -14.05 -13.14 -8.78
N VAL A 250 -13.55 -13.64 -7.65
CA VAL A 250 -14.25 -14.61 -6.81
C VAL A 250 -14.49 -14.02 -5.41
N ALA A 251 -15.75 -13.99 -4.98
CA ALA A 251 -16.16 -13.49 -3.67
C ALA A 251 -16.67 -14.64 -2.77
N THR A 252 -16.33 -14.57 -1.49
CA THR A 252 -16.88 -15.45 -0.46
C THR A 252 -17.15 -14.71 0.85
N LYS A 253 -17.96 -15.31 1.71
CA LYS A 253 -18.29 -14.81 3.05
C LYS A 253 -17.84 -15.82 4.10
N LEU A 254 -17.15 -15.33 5.12
CA LEU A 254 -16.77 -16.11 6.30
C LEU A 254 -18.02 -16.40 7.15
N ALA A 255 -18.05 -17.56 7.79
CA ALA A 255 -19.15 -17.92 8.70
C ALA A 255 -19.08 -17.12 10.02
N VAL A 256 -17.87 -16.92 10.53
CA VAL A 256 -17.58 -16.24 11.80
C VAL A 256 -16.14 -15.71 11.79
N ILE A 257 -15.91 -14.62 12.51
CA ILE A 257 -14.58 -14.05 12.78
C ILE A 257 -14.48 -13.71 14.28
N GLY A 258 -13.27 -13.65 14.84
CA GLY A 258 -13.05 -13.34 16.25
C GLY A 258 -11.95 -14.17 16.91
N ASP A 259 -11.72 -13.93 18.20
CA ASP A 259 -10.63 -14.51 18.99
C ASP A 259 -10.89 -15.95 19.52
N THR A 260 -12.08 -16.50 19.26
CA THR A 260 -12.39 -17.89 19.61
C THR A 260 -11.64 -18.85 18.70
N ARG A 261 -11.32 -20.05 19.21
CA ARG A 261 -10.56 -21.04 18.44
C ARG A 261 -11.37 -21.52 17.23
N GLU A 262 -12.68 -21.62 17.41
CA GLU A 262 -13.67 -22.02 16.43
C GLU A 262 -13.72 -20.99 15.29
N ALA A 263 -13.79 -19.69 15.62
CA ALA A 263 -13.74 -18.61 14.63
C ALA A 263 -12.42 -18.56 13.87
N THR A 264 -11.30 -18.56 14.61
CA THR A 264 -9.93 -18.59 14.06
C THR A 264 -9.73 -19.75 13.09
N THR A 265 -10.21 -20.95 13.45
CA THR A 265 -10.07 -22.16 12.61
C THR A 265 -10.97 -22.08 11.38
N SER A 266 -12.22 -21.62 11.54
CA SER A 266 -13.17 -21.47 10.43
C SER A 266 -12.68 -20.47 9.39
N ALA A 267 -12.33 -19.26 9.82
CA ALA A 267 -11.90 -18.18 8.93
C ALA A 267 -10.60 -18.51 8.17
N GLY A 268 -9.59 -19.06 8.85
CA GLY A 268 -8.35 -19.50 8.20
C GLY A 268 -8.56 -20.68 7.24
N SER A 269 -9.44 -21.63 7.59
CA SER A 269 -9.77 -22.79 6.75
C SER A 269 -10.50 -22.39 5.46
N ILE A 270 -11.54 -21.55 5.55
CA ILE A 270 -12.28 -21.03 4.38
C ILE A 270 -11.32 -20.26 3.46
N THR A 271 -10.48 -19.39 4.01
CA THR A 271 -9.49 -18.61 3.25
C THR A 271 -8.47 -19.49 2.53
N THR A 272 -7.89 -20.47 3.24
CA THR A 272 -6.92 -21.41 2.63
C THR A 272 -7.57 -22.26 1.54
N ARG A 273 -8.83 -22.67 1.72
CA ARG A 273 -9.61 -23.42 0.71
C ARG A 273 -9.93 -22.57 -0.50
N LEU A 274 -10.28 -21.29 -0.33
CA LEU A 274 -10.51 -20.37 -1.45
C LEU A 274 -9.26 -20.29 -2.34
N LEU A 275 -8.12 -19.92 -1.75
CA LEU A 275 -6.87 -19.72 -2.49
C LEU A 275 -6.32 -21.04 -3.07
N GLY A 276 -6.47 -22.15 -2.34
CA GLY A 276 -6.12 -23.49 -2.85
C GLY A 276 -7.02 -23.98 -4.00
N ASN A 277 -8.27 -23.54 -4.07
CA ASN A 277 -9.19 -23.85 -5.18
C ASN A 277 -8.98 -22.95 -6.41
N PHE A 278 -8.46 -21.74 -6.21
CA PHE A 278 -8.29 -20.71 -7.25
C PHE A 278 -6.83 -20.22 -7.27
N GLN A 279 -5.93 -21.08 -7.74
CA GLN A 279 -4.47 -20.87 -7.72
C GLN A 279 -3.97 -19.71 -8.60
N ASN A 280 -4.83 -19.12 -9.42
CA ASN A 280 -4.52 -17.95 -10.25
C ASN A 280 -4.84 -16.62 -9.55
N VAL A 281 -5.28 -16.64 -8.29
CA VAL A 281 -5.51 -15.41 -7.52
C VAL A 281 -4.18 -14.74 -7.21
N GLU A 282 -4.03 -13.49 -7.61
CA GLU A 282 -2.86 -12.64 -7.42
C GLU A 282 -3.12 -11.54 -6.38
N HIS A 283 -4.37 -11.07 -6.28
CA HIS A 283 -4.79 -10.02 -5.36
C HIS A 283 -5.90 -10.49 -4.41
N VAL A 284 -5.75 -10.22 -3.11
CA VAL A 284 -6.79 -10.50 -2.10
C VAL A 284 -7.29 -9.22 -1.44
N PHE A 285 -8.59 -8.96 -1.54
CA PHE A 285 -9.28 -7.87 -0.86
C PHE A 285 -10.07 -8.43 0.33
N ILE A 286 -9.74 -8.01 1.54
CA ILE A 286 -10.46 -8.36 2.76
C ILE A 286 -11.39 -7.18 3.06
N VAL A 287 -12.64 -7.25 2.60
CA VAL A 287 -13.59 -6.13 2.60
C VAL A 287 -14.63 -6.32 3.68
N GLY A 288 -14.91 -5.27 4.44
CA GLY A 288 -15.99 -5.30 5.42
C GLY A 288 -16.12 -4.01 6.21
N VAL A 289 -16.70 -4.10 7.39
CA VAL A 289 -16.87 -2.99 8.33
C VAL A 289 -15.78 -2.97 9.40
N GLY A 290 -15.54 -1.80 10.00
CA GLY A 290 -14.63 -1.61 11.13
C GLY A 290 -14.99 -0.42 12.00
N GLY A 291 -14.32 -0.29 13.13
CA GLY A 291 -14.44 0.84 14.05
C GLY A 291 -13.37 1.89 13.81
N GLY A 292 -13.76 3.16 13.68
CA GLY A 292 -12.85 4.27 13.41
C GLY A 292 -11.99 4.63 14.63
N VAL A 293 -10.75 5.07 14.40
CA VAL A 293 -9.91 5.67 15.45
C VAL A 293 -10.11 7.19 15.45
N ALA A 294 -10.90 7.66 16.41
CA ALA A 294 -11.29 9.06 16.51
C ALA A 294 -10.13 9.99 16.91
N HIS A 295 -9.87 10.99 16.07
CA HIS A 295 -8.93 12.09 16.33
C HIS A 295 -9.71 13.39 16.46
N TYR A 296 -10.42 13.60 17.58
CA TYR A 296 -11.36 14.73 17.73
C TYR A 296 -10.69 16.10 17.94
N THR A 297 -9.36 16.13 17.97
CA THR A 297 -8.55 17.35 17.96
C THR A 297 -8.03 17.70 16.56
N ASP A 298 -7.70 16.69 15.75
CA ASP A 298 -7.11 16.81 14.41
C ASP A 298 -8.11 16.40 13.32
N ALA A 299 -8.62 17.37 12.58
CA ALA A 299 -9.61 17.18 11.53
C ALA A 299 -9.14 16.32 10.35
N ASP A 300 -7.86 16.38 10.00
CA ASP A 300 -7.30 15.67 8.85
C ASP A 300 -7.06 14.20 9.20
N CYS A 301 -6.78 13.92 10.48
CA CYS A 301 -6.67 12.55 11.00
C CYS A 301 -8.02 11.91 11.39
N HIS A 302 -9.13 12.65 11.35
CA HIS A 302 -10.40 12.20 11.91
C HIS A 302 -11.21 11.33 10.93
N VAL A 303 -11.27 10.04 11.25
CA VAL A 303 -12.14 9.05 10.61
C VAL A 303 -13.55 9.12 11.22
N ARG A 304 -14.60 9.16 10.38
CA ARG A 304 -16.03 9.19 10.79
C ARG A 304 -16.82 7.99 10.33
N LEU A 305 -18.07 7.90 10.79
CA LEU A 305 -19.00 6.90 10.31
C LEU A 305 -19.31 7.13 8.81
N GLY A 306 -19.28 6.04 8.05
CA GLY A 306 -19.37 6.03 6.60
C GLY A 306 -18.08 6.38 5.85
N ASP A 307 -16.98 6.81 6.50
CA ASP A 307 -15.66 6.85 5.85
C ASP A 307 -15.19 5.42 5.51
N VAL A 308 -14.16 5.30 4.67
CA VAL A 308 -13.51 4.01 4.39
C VAL A 308 -12.02 4.11 4.66
N VAL A 309 -11.47 3.10 5.35
CA VAL A 309 -10.04 2.98 5.65
C VAL A 309 -9.45 1.83 4.84
N VAL A 310 -8.33 2.07 4.16
CA VAL A 310 -7.53 1.08 3.43
C VAL A 310 -6.21 0.84 4.17
N SER A 311 -5.87 -0.43 4.44
CA SER A 311 -4.61 -0.80 5.09
C SER A 311 -3.39 -0.41 4.26
N SER A 312 -2.34 0.12 4.89
CA SER A 312 -1.10 0.52 4.21
C SER A 312 0.13 0.29 5.08
N SER A 313 1.23 -0.04 4.40
CA SER A 313 2.53 -0.45 4.95
C SER A 313 3.42 0.74 5.32
N ASP A 314 2.97 1.53 6.29
CA ASP A 314 3.80 2.58 6.92
C ASP A 314 3.40 2.76 8.40
N PRO A 315 4.00 2.02 9.35
CA PRO A 315 4.99 0.95 9.17
C PRO A 315 4.39 -0.44 8.90
N ASP A 316 3.13 -0.68 9.29
CA ASP A 316 2.48 -1.99 9.30
C ASP A 316 1.04 -1.90 8.78
N SER A 317 0.69 -2.69 7.76
CA SER A 317 -0.66 -2.71 7.18
C SER A 317 -1.69 -3.30 8.13
N TYR A 318 -1.34 -4.38 8.84
CA TYR A 318 -2.20 -4.98 9.86
C TYR A 318 -1.43 -5.41 11.11
N ILE A 319 -1.97 -5.05 12.29
CA ILE A 319 -1.40 -5.37 13.61
C ILE A 319 -2.44 -6.10 14.46
N PHE A 320 -2.08 -7.27 15.02
CA PHE A 320 -2.93 -8.01 15.95
C PHE A 320 -2.27 -8.17 17.31
N ALA A 321 -2.85 -7.59 18.36
CA ALA A 321 -2.46 -7.85 19.74
C ALA A 321 -3.03 -9.20 20.21
N HIS A 322 -2.21 -10.25 20.05
CA HIS A 322 -2.58 -11.63 20.38
C HIS A 322 -2.43 -11.98 21.87
N SER A 323 -1.81 -11.10 22.66
CA SER A 323 -1.73 -11.22 24.12
C SER A 323 -1.37 -9.88 24.78
N TYR A 324 -1.45 -9.84 26.11
CA TYR A 324 -1.21 -8.68 26.95
C TYR A 324 0.05 -8.88 27.80
N THR A 325 0.91 -7.87 27.88
CA THR A 325 2.00 -7.83 28.85
C THR A 325 1.46 -7.31 30.18
N LEU A 326 1.68 -8.05 31.27
CA LEU A 326 1.17 -7.71 32.60
C LEU A 326 2.32 -7.36 33.56
N SER A 327 2.13 -6.32 34.36
CA SER A 327 2.98 -6.04 35.52
C SER A 327 2.80 -7.13 36.57
N ARG A 328 3.88 -7.82 36.97
CA ARG A 328 3.81 -8.86 38.02
C ARG A 328 3.30 -8.34 39.36
N GLU A 329 3.66 -7.10 39.72
CA GLU A 329 3.29 -6.50 41.02
C GLU A 329 1.82 -6.05 41.11
N THR A 330 1.28 -5.44 40.05
CA THR A 330 -0.04 -4.78 40.07
C THR A 330 -1.11 -5.53 39.28
N GLY A 331 -0.73 -6.53 38.47
CA GLY A 331 -1.64 -7.19 37.51
C GLY A 331 -2.09 -6.30 36.35
N ASN A 332 -1.68 -5.03 36.30
CA ASN A 332 -2.08 -4.09 35.26
C ASN A 332 -1.40 -4.38 33.93
N VAL A 333 -2.11 -4.13 32.82
CA VAL A 333 -1.54 -4.29 31.47
C VAL A 333 -0.52 -3.18 31.19
N THR A 334 0.73 -3.57 30.95
CA THR A 334 1.86 -2.66 30.66
C THR A 334 2.15 -2.50 29.17
N GLY A 335 1.71 -3.42 28.33
CA GLY A 335 1.92 -3.39 26.88
C GLY A 335 1.18 -4.51 26.15
N PHE A 336 1.45 -4.65 24.85
CA PHE A 336 0.79 -5.63 23.97
C PHE A 336 1.83 -6.54 23.31
N LEU A 337 1.49 -7.83 23.17
CA LEU A 337 2.26 -8.76 22.35
C LEU A 337 1.58 -8.86 20.99
N THR A 338 2.26 -8.35 19.96
CA THR A 338 1.67 -8.14 18.63
C THR A 338 2.27 -9.04 17.56
N ARG A 339 1.42 -9.52 16.64
CA ARG A 339 1.82 -9.92 15.29
C ARG A 339 1.59 -8.75 14.33
N LYS A 340 2.41 -8.66 13.30
CA LYS A 340 2.42 -7.58 12.32
C LYS A 340 2.53 -8.18 10.92
N TRP A 341 1.82 -7.62 9.95
CA TRP A 341 1.84 -8.07 8.57
C TRP A 341 1.83 -6.88 7.60
N ASN A 342 2.61 -7.04 6.53
CA ASN A 342 2.62 -6.17 5.36
C ASN A 342 2.49 -7.05 4.10
N PRO A 343 1.76 -6.60 3.06
CA PRO A 343 1.88 -7.20 1.74
C PRO A 343 3.26 -6.89 1.15
N VAL A 344 3.78 -7.79 0.33
CA VAL A 344 5.05 -7.57 -0.40
C VAL A 344 4.81 -6.61 -1.57
N ASN A 345 3.67 -6.76 -2.25
CA ASN A 345 3.21 -5.84 -3.27
C ASN A 345 2.15 -4.88 -2.70
N ASN A 346 2.49 -3.59 -2.64
CA ASN A 346 1.69 -2.54 -2.02
C ASN A 346 0.72 -1.82 -2.98
N ILE A 347 0.58 -2.30 -4.24
CA ILE A 347 -0.15 -1.62 -5.32
C ILE A 347 -1.56 -1.16 -4.93
N ILE A 348 -2.32 -1.97 -4.20
CA ILE A 348 -3.69 -1.62 -3.77
C ILE A 348 -3.69 -0.37 -2.85
N SER A 349 -2.77 -0.33 -1.88
CA SER A 349 -2.62 0.82 -0.97
C SER A 349 -2.06 2.05 -1.69
N MET A 350 -1.20 1.85 -2.69
CA MET A 350 -0.66 2.92 -3.53
C MET A 350 -1.73 3.55 -4.42
N ILE A 351 -2.62 2.76 -5.02
CA ILE A 351 -3.78 3.27 -5.77
C ILE A 351 -4.70 4.07 -4.82
N ALA A 352 -5.02 3.53 -3.64
CA ALA A 352 -5.86 4.22 -2.66
C ALA A 352 -5.25 5.54 -2.14
N LYS A 353 -3.92 5.59 -1.95
CA LYS A 353 -3.19 6.79 -1.49
C LYS A 353 -3.11 7.90 -2.55
N ASN A 354 -3.25 7.55 -3.83
CA ASN A 354 -3.10 8.46 -4.97
C ASN A 354 -4.39 8.59 -5.78
N MET A 355 -5.58 8.47 -5.18
CA MET A 355 -6.84 8.72 -5.89
C MET A 355 -6.96 10.20 -6.30
N ASP A 356 -7.39 10.45 -7.54
CA ASP A 356 -7.78 11.78 -8.01
C ASP A 356 -9.28 12.05 -7.82
N GLU A 357 -9.70 13.27 -8.13
CA GLU A 357 -11.10 13.69 -8.10
C GLU A 357 -12.00 12.77 -8.94
N LYS A 358 -11.49 12.24 -10.07
CA LYS A 358 -12.23 11.34 -10.96
C LYS A 358 -12.45 9.96 -10.34
N MET A 359 -11.43 9.39 -9.70
CA MET A 359 -11.57 8.12 -8.94
C MET A 359 -12.51 8.28 -7.74
N VAL A 360 -12.51 9.45 -7.09
CA VAL A 360 -13.45 9.76 -6.00
C VAL A 360 -14.88 9.91 -6.54
N GLU A 361 -15.08 10.55 -7.69
CA GLU A 361 -16.37 10.62 -8.40
C GLU A 361 -16.86 9.22 -8.77
N GLU A 362 -16.03 8.38 -9.39
CA GLU A 362 -16.38 6.99 -9.73
C GLU A 362 -16.74 6.14 -8.49
N TRP A 363 -16.04 6.33 -7.36
CA TRP A 363 -16.37 5.67 -6.10
C TRP A 363 -17.75 6.11 -5.59
N ASN A 364 -18.07 7.40 -5.68
CA ASN A 364 -19.36 7.95 -5.28
C ASN A 364 -20.50 7.46 -6.20
N ASP A 365 -20.33 7.49 -7.51
CA ASP A 365 -21.32 6.97 -8.47
C ASP A 365 -21.57 5.46 -8.28
N SER A 366 -20.49 4.69 -8.11
CA SER A 366 -20.58 3.25 -7.81
C SER A 366 -21.33 2.99 -6.51
N THR A 367 -21.14 3.85 -5.50
CA THR A 367 -21.89 3.81 -4.24
C THR A 367 -23.38 4.07 -4.47
N TYR A 368 -23.75 5.19 -5.10
CA TYR A 368 -25.15 5.57 -5.26
C TYR A 368 -25.93 4.60 -6.14
N SER A 369 -25.33 4.15 -7.24
CA SER A 369 -25.95 3.16 -8.14
C SER A 369 -26.21 1.84 -7.43
N MET A 370 -25.21 1.33 -6.69
CA MET A 370 -25.34 0.09 -5.94
C MET A 370 -26.35 0.23 -4.80
N ILE A 371 -26.31 1.28 -3.97
CA ILE A 371 -27.30 1.49 -2.89
C ILE A 371 -28.73 1.52 -3.45
N LYS A 372 -28.95 2.17 -4.60
CA LYS A 372 -30.25 2.19 -5.27
C LYS A 372 -30.72 0.78 -5.68
N GLN A 373 -29.82 -0.05 -6.21
CA GLN A 373 -30.11 -1.44 -6.56
C GLN A 373 -30.37 -2.31 -5.32
N LEU A 374 -29.54 -2.18 -4.28
CA LEU A 374 -29.67 -2.91 -3.02
C LEU A 374 -31.00 -2.58 -2.32
N ASN A 375 -31.38 -1.30 -2.21
CA ASN A 375 -32.64 -0.87 -1.60
C ASN A 375 -33.89 -1.22 -2.44
N ALA A 376 -33.72 -1.44 -3.76
CA ALA A 376 -34.81 -1.91 -4.61
C ALA A 376 -35.00 -3.44 -4.53
N ALA A 377 -33.93 -4.18 -4.19
CA ALA A 377 -33.93 -5.63 -4.10
C ALA A 377 -34.18 -6.18 -2.68
N ASN A 378 -33.91 -5.40 -1.63
CA ASN A 378 -34.14 -5.78 -0.23
C ASN A 378 -35.32 -4.98 0.36
N SER A 379 -36.22 -5.69 1.04
CA SER A 379 -37.33 -5.09 1.79
C SER A 379 -37.00 -4.84 3.27
N ASP A 380 -35.97 -5.51 3.79
CA ASP A 380 -35.64 -5.56 5.23
C ASP A 380 -34.33 -4.85 5.60
N VAL A 381 -33.39 -4.70 4.65
CA VAL A 381 -32.11 -3.99 4.86
C VAL A 381 -32.09 -2.67 4.10
N ASN A 382 -31.84 -1.56 4.81
CA ASN A 382 -31.66 -0.24 4.21
C ASN A 382 -30.17 0.12 4.11
N PHE A 383 -29.66 0.24 2.88
CA PHE A 383 -28.28 0.61 2.56
C PHE A 383 -28.09 2.13 2.40
N SER A 384 -29.13 2.94 2.58
CA SER A 384 -29.04 4.41 2.53
C SER A 384 -28.13 4.95 3.64
N ARG A 385 -27.48 6.10 3.40
CA ARG A 385 -26.74 6.81 4.44
C ARG A 385 -27.67 7.11 5.63
N PRO A 386 -27.32 6.73 6.87
CA PRO A 386 -28.04 7.15 8.07
C PRO A 386 -28.13 8.68 8.18
N PRO A 387 -29.12 9.21 8.91
CA PRO A 387 -29.29 10.65 9.05
C PRO A 387 -28.08 11.29 9.77
N PRO A 388 -27.72 12.56 9.51
CA PRO A 388 -26.52 13.19 10.07
C PRO A 388 -26.45 13.15 11.60
N GLU A 389 -27.59 13.15 12.28
CA GLU A 389 -27.73 13.06 13.73
C GLU A 389 -27.33 11.68 14.29
N ALA A 390 -27.08 10.68 13.43
CA ALA A 390 -26.55 9.37 13.76
C ALA A 390 -25.02 9.25 13.56
N ASP A 391 -24.34 10.25 12.99
CA ASP A 391 -22.87 10.34 12.99
C ASP A 391 -22.43 10.98 14.32
N LEU A 392 -22.40 10.14 15.37
CA LEU A 392 -22.11 10.57 16.73
C LEU A 392 -20.87 9.87 17.27
N LEU A 393 -19.84 10.65 17.61
CA LEU A 393 -18.77 10.17 18.47
C LEU A 393 -19.20 10.26 19.94
N ALA A 394 -19.72 9.15 20.44
CA ALA A 394 -20.10 8.95 21.83
C ALA A 394 -19.00 8.21 22.60
N LEU A 395 -18.51 8.80 23.70
CA LEU A 395 -17.58 8.15 24.63
C LEU A 395 -18.30 7.79 25.94
N PRO A 396 -18.43 6.50 26.31
CA PRO A 396 -18.86 6.12 27.64
C PRO A 396 -17.79 6.54 28.67
N ILE A 397 -18.25 6.98 29.84
CA ILE A 397 -17.43 7.57 30.92
C ILE A 397 -17.69 6.90 32.28
N GLY A 398 -18.16 5.65 32.23
CA GLY A 398 -18.64 4.87 33.36
C GLY A 398 -20.01 5.32 33.90
N SER A 399 -20.56 4.54 34.85
CA SER A 399 -21.82 4.86 35.57
C SER A 399 -23.05 5.16 34.68
N GLY A 400 -23.13 4.59 33.48
CA GLY A 400 -24.23 4.84 32.54
C GLY A 400 -24.28 6.28 32.01
N GLN A 401 -23.13 6.98 31.98
CA GLN A 401 -23.00 8.30 31.37
C GLN A 401 -22.18 8.25 30.07
N VAL A 402 -22.46 9.19 29.18
CA VAL A 402 -21.85 9.30 27.85
C VAL A 402 -21.52 10.76 27.58
N VAL A 403 -20.37 11.02 26.96
CA VAL A 403 -19.98 12.32 26.42
C VAL A 403 -20.11 12.27 24.90
N ILE A 404 -20.84 13.21 24.30
CA ILE A 404 -20.83 13.37 22.83
C ILE A 404 -19.76 14.38 22.45
N ILE A 405 -18.95 14.05 21.45
CA ILE A 405 -17.94 14.93 20.88
C ILE A 405 -18.35 15.25 19.44
N PRO A 406 -18.82 16.47 19.12
CA PRO A 406 -19.05 16.84 17.73
C PRO A 406 -17.73 16.82 16.95
N HIS A 407 -17.78 16.37 15.70
CA HIS A 407 -16.58 16.19 14.88
C HIS A 407 -15.82 17.51 14.65
N PRO A 408 -14.47 17.47 14.57
CA PRO A 408 -13.63 18.68 14.45
C PRO A 408 -13.81 19.45 13.13
N ASN A 409 -14.44 18.85 12.10
CA ASN A 409 -14.74 19.52 10.84
C ASN A 409 -16.26 19.45 10.55
N GLN A 410 -17.05 20.26 11.26
CA GLN A 410 -18.52 20.29 11.15
C GLN A 410 -19.06 20.65 9.76
N GLN A 411 -18.21 21.06 8.81
CA GLN A 411 -18.58 21.37 7.43
C GLN A 411 -18.46 20.16 6.49
N ARG A 412 -17.76 19.09 6.89
CA ARG A 412 -17.60 17.87 6.09
C ARG A 412 -18.83 16.97 6.26
N ASN A 413 -19.64 16.86 5.21
CA ASN A 413 -20.81 15.97 5.16
C ASN A 413 -20.52 14.65 4.43
N ASP A 414 -19.54 14.64 3.53
CA ASP A 414 -19.20 13.49 2.70
C ASP A 414 -18.21 12.53 3.34
N SER A 415 -18.26 11.28 2.88
CA SER A 415 -17.34 10.20 3.26
C SER A 415 -16.04 10.28 2.49
N VAL A 416 -14.90 10.16 3.18
CA VAL A 416 -13.56 10.19 2.57
C VAL A 416 -12.84 8.85 2.69
N VAL A 417 -11.81 8.65 1.84
CA VAL A 417 -10.87 7.52 1.97
C VAL A 417 -9.74 7.93 2.90
N HIS A 418 -9.41 7.07 3.87
CA HIS A 418 -8.19 7.16 4.67
C HIS A 418 -7.28 6.00 4.33
N VAL A 419 -5.97 6.22 4.44
CA VAL A 419 -4.95 5.20 4.20
C VAL A 419 -4.04 5.12 5.44
N GLY A 420 -3.81 3.90 5.94
CA GLY A 420 -2.94 3.67 7.10
C GLY A 420 -3.21 2.35 7.83
N PRO A 421 -2.54 2.11 8.97
CA PRO A 421 -2.63 0.84 9.69
C PRO A 421 -4.05 0.49 10.17
N ILE A 422 -4.41 -0.78 10.03
CA ILE A 422 -5.62 -1.36 10.64
C ILE A 422 -5.18 -2.39 11.69
N GLY A 423 -5.95 -2.61 12.74
CA GLY A 423 -5.58 -3.62 13.73
C GLY A 423 -6.73 -4.21 14.52
N ALA A 424 -6.41 -5.20 15.34
CA ALA A 424 -7.36 -5.79 16.29
C ALA A 424 -6.62 -6.36 17.51
N MET A 425 -7.38 -6.79 18.51
CA MET A 425 -6.85 -7.30 19.77
C MET A 425 -7.74 -8.40 20.33
N ILE A 426 -7.15 -9.36 21.04
CA ILE A 426 -7.92 -10.37 21.78
C ILE A 426 -8.74 -9.74 22.91
N SER A 427 -9.87 -10.36 23.26
CA SER A 427 -10.75 -9.89 24.34
C SER A 427 -10.04 -9.90 25.69
N CYS A 428 -10.10 -8.80 26.45
CA CYS A 428 -9.41 -8.68 27.74
C CYS A 428 -10.11 -9.47 28.86
N LYS A 429 -9.81 -10.77 28.97
CA LYS A 429 -10.31 -11.64 30.05
C LYS A 429 -9.40 -11.52 31.28
N LYS A 430 -9.82 -10.69 32.25
CA LYS A 430 -9.07 -10.43 33.49
C LYS A 430 -8.90 -11.73 34.30
N ARG A 431 -7.64 -12.16 34.49
CA ARG A 431 -7.27 -13.28 35.36
C ARG A 431 -6.88 -12.73 36.74
N MET A 432 -7.48 -13.25 37.80
CA MET A 432 -6.92 -13.14 39.15
C MET A 432 -6.47 -14.51 39.62
N LEU A 433 -5.26 -14.54 40.19
CA LEU A 433 -4.75 -15.67 40.97
C LEU A 433 -5.40 -15.64 42.35
N LEU A 434 -6.01 -16.75 42.77
CA LEU A 434 -6.56 -16.89 44.12
C LEU A 434 -5.64 -17.64 45.08
N ASN A 435 -4.62 -18.32 44.54
CA ASN A 435 -3.36 -18.80 45.12
C ASN A 435 -2.52 -19.37 43.95
N ASP A 436 -1.28 -19.85 44.20
CA ASP A 436 -0.29 -20.19 43.14
C ASP A 436 -0.80 -21.12 42.01
N ASP A 437 -1.78 -22.00 42.28
CA ASP A 437 -2.23 -23.04 41.32
C ASP A 437 -3.67 -22.89 40.78
N GLN A 438 -4.42 -21.82 41.08
CA GLN A 438 -5.81 -21.67 40.57
C GLN A 438 -6.14 -20.28 40.00
N VAL A 439 -6.62 -20.28 38.76
CA VAL A 439 -7.08 -19.11 38.00
C VAL A 439 -8.60 -19.15 37.85
N TYR A 440 -9.28 -18.12 38.35
CA TYR A 440 -10.69 -17.88 38.07
C TYR A 440 -10.86 -16.65 37.16
N ILE A 441 -11.84 -16.70 36.27
CA ILE A 441 -12.25 -15.55 35.45
C ILE A 441 -13.49 -14.96 36.12
N ILE A 442 -13.39 -13.73 36.61
CA ILE A 442 -14.53 -12.99 37.17
C ILE A 442 -14.48 -11.56 36.60
N SER A 443 -15.39 -11.27 35.67
CA SER A 443 -15.74 -9.91 35.26
C SER A 443 -16.75 -9.35 36.25
N THR A 444 -16.38 -8.30 36.98
CA THR A 444 -17.38 -7.35 37.50
C THR A 444 -17.70 -6.42 36.34
N GLU A 445 -18.89 -6.62 35.75
CA GLU A 445 -19.22 -6.26 34.36
C GLU A 445 -18.80 -4.83 33.97
N ASP A 446 -19.17 -3.82 34.76
CA ASP A 446 -18.83 -2.41 34.52
C ASP A 446 -17.31 -2.16 34.45
N SER A 447 -16.51 -2.78 35.33
CA SER A 447 -15.07 -2.45 35.43
C SER A 447 -14.23 -3.08 34.32
N SER A 448 -14.66 -4.22 33.77
CA SER A 448 -13.99 -4.88 32.64
C SER A 448 -14.18 -4.12 31.32
N LYS A 449 -15.33 -3.45 31.14
CA LYS A 449 -15.70 -2.78 29.88
C LYS A 449 -14.94 -1.48 29.66
N ASP A 450 -14.87 -0.63 30.69
CA ASP A 450 -14.01 0.57 30.67
C ASP A 450 -12.54 0.23 30.40
N ILE A 451 -12.05 -0.89 30.96
CA ILE A 451 -10.69 -1.39 30.70
C ILE A 451 -10.52 -1.81 29.23
N ALA A 452 -11.47 -2.54 28.63
CA ALA A 452 -11.37 -2.97 27.24
C ALA A 452 -11.28 -1.77 26.27
N LEU A 453 -12.14 -0.76 26.45
CA LEU A 453 -12.10 0.47 25.66
C LEU A 453 -10.80 1.26 25.86
N GLN A 454 -10.33 1.42 27.11
CA GLN A 454 -9.07 2.10 27.41
C GLN A 454 -7.86 1.36 26.80
N LEU A 455 -7.84 0.02 26.84
CA LEU A 455 -6.79 -0.78 26.22
C LEU A 455 -6.82 -0.68 24.70
N ARG A 456 -8.01 -0.70 24.08
CA ARG A 456 -8.19 -0.49 22.64
C ARG A 456 -7.69 0.88 22.20
N ASP A 457 -8.04 1.92 22.94
CA ASP A 457 -7.60 3.28 22.66
C ASP A 457 -6.09 3.48 22.86
N ARG A 458 -5.50 2.79 23.85
CA ARG A 458 -4.04 2.78 24.04
C ARG A 458 -3.34 2.01 22.92
N PHE A 459 -3.87 0.85 22.50
CA PHE A 459 -3.36 0.07 21.38
C PHE A 459 -3.40 0.86 20.07
N ALA A 460 -4.53 1.52 19.78
CA ALA A 460 -4.65 2.38 18.60
C ALA A 460 -3.65 3.54 18.60
N ALA A 461 -3.38 4.15 19.77
CA ALA A 461 -2.40 5.22 19.91
C ALA A 461 -0.94 4.74 19.86
N GLU A 462 -0.65 3.52 20.33
CA GLU A 462 0.69 2.90 20.33
C GLU A 462 1.12 2.43 18.93
N TYR A 463 0.19 1.94 18.12
CA TYR A 463 0.43 1.41 16.77
C TYR A 463 -0.10 2.31 15.64
N HIS A 464 -0.48 3.55 15.95
CA HIS A 464 -0.96 4.56 14.99
C HIS A 464 -2.10 4.09 14.07
N LEU A 465 -3.04 3.32 14.63
CA LEU A 465 -4.14 2.74 13.86
C LEU A 465 -5.12 3.81 13.34
N ARG A 466 -5.62 3.62 12.12
CA ARG A 466 -6.73 4.39 11.52
C ARG A 466 -8.08 3.71 11.76
N ALA A 467 -8.11 2.38 11.76
CA ALA A 467 -9.29 1.58 12.06
C ALA A 467 -8.94 0.37 12.95
N VAL A 468 -9.95 -0.13 13.65
CA VAL A 468 -9.92 -1.40 14.39
C VAL A 468 -10.99 -2.33 13.81
N ASP A 469 -10.70 -3.62 13.68
CA ASP A 469 -11.68 -4.60 13.18
C ASP A 469 -11.89 -5.79 14.15
N ALA A 470 -12.75 -6.73 13.73
CA ALA A 470 -13.18 -7.88 14.53
C ALA A 470 -12.16 -9.04 14.61
N GLY A 471 -10.90 -8.85 14.16
CA GLY A 471 -9.84 -9.85 14.32
C GLY A 471 -9.61 -10.74 13.10
N PHE A 472 -9.18 -10.15 11.98
CA PHE A 472 -8.87 -10.87 10.74
C PHE A 472 -7.46 -11.50 10.69
N ASP A 473 -6.82 -11.74 11.84
CA ASP A 473 -5.42 -12.21 11.90
C ASP A 473 -5.23 -13.60 11.27
N SER A 474 -6.17 -14.51 11.51
CA SER A 474 -6.22 -15.85 10.92
C SER A 474 -6.44 -15.86 9.41
N VAL A 475 -7.21 -14.90 8.88
CA VAL A 475 -7.43 -14.70 7.44
C VAL A 475 -6.13 -14.23 6.80
N ILE A 476 -5.49 -13.20 7.38
CA ILE A 476 -4.24 -12.64 6.86
C ILE A 476 -3.10 -13.65 6.95
N ALA A 477 -3.02 -14.43 8.02
CA ALA A 477 -2.08 -15.54 8.16
C ALA A 477 -2.31 -16.61 7.07
N ALA A 478 -3.55 -16.90 6.69
CA ALA A 478 -3.87 -17.81 5.59
C ALA A 478 -3.53 -17.22 4.21
N VAL A 479 -3.75 -15.92 3.98
CA VAL A 479 -3.37 -15.21 2.75
C VAL A 479 -1.85 -15.22 2.55
N VAL A 480 -1.09 -14.81 3.58
CA VAL A 480 0.38 -14.80 3.56
C VAL A 480 0.94 -16.22 3.50
N GLY A 481 0.35 -17.17 4.24
CA GLY A 481 0.72 -18.59 4.17
C GLY A 481 0.46 -19.24 2.80
N SER A 482 -0.49 -18.70 2.03
CA SER A 482 -0.77 -19.10 0.65
C SER A 482 0.13 -18.39 -0.39
N ARG A 483 1.09 -17.57 0.05
CA ARG A 483 2.01 -16.79 -0.80
C ARG A 483 1.34 -15.79 -1.73
N ILE A 484 0.26 -15.16 -1.26
CA ILE A 484 -0.33 -14.00 -1.95
C ILE A 484 0.42 -12.74 -1.50
N ASP A 485 1.17 -12.15 -2.42
CA ASP A 485 2.02 -10.99 -2.15
C ASP A 485 1.25 -9.66 -2.16
N SER A 486 0.12 -9.57 -2.88
CA SER A 486 -0.73 -8.38 -2.94
C SER A 486 -2.04 -8.58 -2.18
N TRP A 487 -2.21 -7.87 -1.06
CA TRP A 487 -3.48 -7.86 -0.33
C TRP A 487 -3.73 -6.55 0.39
N ALA A 488 -4.99 -6.26 0.69
CA ALA A 488 -5.38 -5.12 1.52
C ALA A 488 -6.68 -5.40 2.31
N LEU A 489 -6.78 -4.82 3.50
CA LEU A 489 -8.03 -4.67 4.22
C LEU A 489 -8.70 -3.38 3.79
N ILE A 490 -10.01 -3.44 3.56
CA ILE A 490 -10.86 -2.28 3.32
C ILE A 490 -11.97 -2.31 4.38
N ARG A 491 -12.07 -1.23 5.17
CA ARG A 491 -13.00 -1.12 6.30
C ARG A 491 -13.88 0.10 6.15
N GLY A 492 -15.17 -0.13 5.88
CA GLY A 492 -16.20 0.89 6.00
C GLY A 492 -16.51 1.12 7.47
N ILE A 493 -16.53 2.38 7.90
CA ILE A 493 -16.57 2.71 9.32
C ILE A 493 -18.00 2.81 9.84
N THR A 494 -18.34 2.03 10.87
CA THR A 494 -19.71 1.92 11.41
C THR A 494 -19.83 2.34 12.87
N ASP A 495 -18.75 2.21 13.63
CA ASP A 495 -18.67 2.58 15.03
C ASP A 495 -17.27 3.13 15.36
N TYR A 496 -16.99 3.35 16.65
CA TYR A 496 -15.66 3.69 17.16
C TYR A 496 -15.09 2.55 18.03
N GLN A 497 -15.48 1.31 17.74
CA GLN A 497 -15.11 0.08 18.44
C GLN A 497 -14.37 -0.88 17.49
N HIS A 498 -15.08 -1.84 16.88
CA HIS A 498 -14.54 -2.90 16.02
C HIS A 498 -15.44 -3.22 14.80
N GLY A 499 -16.45 -2.39 14.51
CA GLY A 499 -17.34 -2.49 13.36
C GLY A 499 -18.61 -3.33 13.56
N GLN A 500 -18.59 -4.25 14.53
CA GLN A 500 -19.67 -5.21 14.81
C GLN A 500 -20.43 -4.93 16.12
N SER A 501 -20.30 -3.72 16.68
CA SER A 501 -21.06 -3.31 17.87
C SER A 501 -22.55 -3.10 17.58
N ARG A 502 -23.38 -3.08 18.63
CA ARG A 502 -24.83 -2.77 18.51
C ARG A 502 -25.05 -1.37 17.92
N ALA A 503 -24.34 -0.35 18.42
CA ALA A 503 -24.32 1.00 17.86
C ALA A 503 -23.94 1.04 16.37
N GLY A 504 -23.04 0.15 15.93
CA GLY A 504 -22.63 0.04 14.53
C GLY A 504 -23.70 -0.49 13.58
N ARG A 505 -24.71 -1.24 14.05
CA ARG A 505 -25.71 -1.92 13.20
C ARG A 505 -26.43 -0.98 12.23
N LEU A 506 -26.78 0.23 12.66
CA LEU A 506 -27.43 1.24 11.81
C LEU A 506 -26.56 1.66 10.61
N TRP A 507 -25.24 1.66 10.78
CA TRP A 507 -24.27 2.08 9.76
C TRP A 507 -23.72 0.92 8.92
N GLN A 508 -23.84 -0.34 9.37
CA GLN A 508 -23.23 -1.51 8.73
C GLN A 508 -23.55 -1.67 7.24
N ALA A 509 -24.82 -1.53 6.86
CA ALA A 509 -25.24 -1.62 5.47
C ALA A 509 -24.59 -0.53 4.60
N TYR A 510 -24.69 0.74 5.01
CA TYR A 510 -24.11 1.87 4.27
C TYR A 510 -22.57 1.84 4.21
N ALA A 511 -21.91 1.52 5.32
CA ALA A 511 -20.45 1.49 5.39
C ALA A 511 -19.87 0.29 4.63
N GLY A 512 -20.49 -0.89 4.75
CA GLY A 512 -20.16 -2.07 3.93
C GLY A 512 -20.34 -1.77 2.44
N ALA A 513 -21.39 -1.03 2.08
CA ALA A 513 -21.59 -0.52 0.73
C ALA A 513 -20.47 0.44 0.29
N ARG A 514 -20.07 1.43 1.10
CA ARG A 514 -18.94 2.32 0.77
C ARG A 514 -17.64 1.55 0.56
N ALA A 515 -17.36 0.54 1.39
CA ALA A 515 -16.18 -0.32 1.28
C ALA A 515 -16.21 -1.17 0.00
N ALA A 516 -17.35 -1.77 -0.33
CA ALA A 516 -17.56 -2.50 -1.57
C ALA A 516 -17.38 -1.60 -2.81
N ALA A 517 -18.01 -0.42 -2.83
CA ALA A 517 -17.86 0.52 -3.94
C ALA A 517 -16.40 1.00 -4.11
N LEU A 518 -15.65 1.21 -3.01
CA LEU A 518 -14.23 1.52 -3.11
C LEU A 518 -13.45 0.33 -3.69
N THR A 519 -13.81 -0.89 -3.29
CA THR A 519 -13.22 -2.12 -3.85
C THR A 519 -13.48 -2.22 -5.36
N LYS A 520 -14.69 -1.88 -5.85
CA LYS A 520 -14.99 -1.80 -7.30
C LYS A 520 -14.04 -0.83 -8.00
N CYS A 521 -13.86 0.37 -7.43
CA CYS A 521 -12.98 1.41 -7.96
C CYS A 521 -11.50 0.97 -7.99
N LEU A 522 -10.97 0.43 -6.88
CA LEU A 522 -9.58 -0.01 -6.79
C LEU A 522 -9.28 -1.18 -7.74
N ILE A 523 -10.19 -2.17 -7.85
CA ILE A 523 -10.02 -3.30 -8.77
C ILE A 523 -9.97 -2.83 -10.23
N LYS A 524 -10.83 -1.90 -10.65
CA LYS A 524 -10.80 -1.34 -12.02
C LYS A 524 -9.47 -0.68 -12.39
N HIS A 525 -8.72 -0.19 -11.40
CA HIS A 525 -7.42 0.46 -11.57
C HIS A 525 -6.22 -0.47 -11.31
N LEU A 526 -6.44 -1.76 -11.03
CA LEU A 526 -5.36 -2.74 -11.01
C LEU A 526 -4.90 -3.08 -12.45
N PRO A 527 -3.59 -3.24 -12.68
CA PRO A 527 -3.07 -3.69 -13.97
C PRO A 527 -3.49 -5.13 -14.28
N LEU A 528 -3.66 -5.47 -15.56
CA LEU A 528 -3.92 -6.85 -15.98
C LEU A 528 -2.63 -7.56 -16.38
N TYR A 529 -2.50 -8.81 -15.94
CA TYR A 529 -1.33 -9.63 -16.23
C TYR A 529 -1.29 -10.19 -17.67
N ASN A 530 -2.41 -10.20 -18.39
CA ASN A 530 -2.51 -10.80 -19.74
C ASN A 530 -2.57 -9.80 -20.91
N ASP A 531 -2.72 -8.50 -20.66
CA ASP A 531 -2.68 -7.48 -21.71
C ASP A 531 -1.20 -7.08 -21.96
N ASN A 532 -0.51 -7.78 -22.87
CA ASN A 532 0.66 -7.25 -23.61
C ASN A 532 0.22 -6.13 -24.60
N VAL A 533 -0.77 -5.31 -24.21
CA VAL A 533 -1.45 -4.29 -25.01
C VAL A 533 -1.91 -3.16 -24.09
N ASP A 534 -1.18 -2.05 -24.10
CA ASP A 534 -1.59 -0.69 -23.73
C ASP A 534 -2.58 -0.49 -22.55
N PHE A 535 -2.04 -0.26 -21.35
CA PHE A 535 -2.76 0.47 -20.29
C PHE A 535 -2.67 1.99 -20.53
N ASP A 536 -3.80 2.59 -20.94
CA ASP A 536 -3.96 4.02 -21.15
C ASP A 536 -5.07 4.55 -20.23
N TYR A 537 -4.79 5.59 -19.44
CA TYR A 537 -5.66 6.22 -18.40
C TYR A 537 -6.05 5.28 -17.22
N CYS A 538 -5.92 5.61 -15.93
CA CYS A 538 -5.20 6.64 -15.18
C CYS A 538 -4.66 5.95 -13.89
N PHE A 539 -3.73 6.49 -13.10
CA PHE A 539 -2.98 7.75 -13.21
C PHE A 539 -2.05 7.82 -14.42
N VAL A 540 -1.32 8.93 -14.55
CA VAL A 540 -0.08 8.97 -15.34
C VAL A 540 1.10 9.17 -14.40
N SER A 541 1.53 8.10 -13.73
CA SER A 541 2.94 7.96 -13.36
C SER A 541 3.70 7.75 -14.66
N VAL A 542 3.91 8.82 -15.43
CA VAL A 542 4.69 8.76 -16.67
C VAL A 542 6.05 8.16 -16.30
N MET A 543 6.59 7.31 -17.16
CA MET A 543 7.98 6.87 -17.13
C MET A 543 8.90 8.08 -17.38
N SER A 544 9.00 8.97 -16.38
CA SER A 544 9.68 10.24 -16.43
C SER A 544 10.24 10.55 -15.05
N ILE A 545 11.51 10.94 -15.02
CA ILE A 545 12.26 11.19 -13.78
C ILE A 545 11.57 12.27 -12.96
N ASN A 546 11.21 11.97 -11.70
CA ASN A 546 10.64 12.93 -10.77
C ASN A 546 11.73 13.91 -10.31
N LEU A 547 11.98 14.94 -11.11
CA LEU A 547 13.00 15.96 -10.86
C LEU A 547 12.79 16.72 -9.53
N THR A 548 11.57 16.69 -8.95
CA THR A 548 11.22 17.44 -7.75
C THR A 548 11.52 16.75 -6.42
N SER A 549 11.51 15.41 -6.33
CA SER A 549 11.66 14.70 -5.04
C SER A 549 12.98 15.03 -4.32
N ASN A 550 14.08 15.10 -5.08
CA ASN A 550 15.44 15.22 -4.55
C ASN A 550 16.17 16.51 -4.99
N PHE A 551 15.45 17.49 -5.55
CA PHE A 551 16.04 18.71 -6.13
C PHE A 551 17.02 19.43 -5.20
N PHE A 552 16.66 19.62 -3.92
CA PHE A 552 17.53 20.29 -2.95
C PHE A 552 18.80 19.51 -2.60
N ARG A 553 18.75 18.17 -2.65
CA ARG A 553 19.90 17.31 -2.34
C ARG A 553 20.90 17.33 -3.51
N LEU A 554 20.43 17.25 -4.75
CA LEU A 554 21.26 17.55 -5.93
C LEU A 554 21.81 18.98 -5.92
N LEU A 555 20.99 19.99 -5.59
CA LEU A 555 21.42 21.40 -5.54
C LEU A 555 22.61 21.59 -4.58
N ARG A 556 22.61 20.85 -3.47
CA ARG A 556 23.70 20.85 -2.48
C ARG A 556 24.97 20.19 -3.03
N GLU A 557 24.88 19.08 -3.76
CA GLU A 557 26.06 18.44 -4.36
C GLU A 557 26.61 19.22 -5.58
N PHE A 558 25.75 19.83 -6.39
CA PHE A 558 26.19 20.78 -7.41
C PHE A 558 26.89 22.01 -6.83
N ARG A 559 26.53 22.45 -5.61
CA ARG A 559 27.21 23.54 -4.89
C ARG A 559 28.53 23.10 -4.22
N ARG A 560 28.76 21.80 -4.03
CA ARG A 560 30.03 21.24 -3.54
C ARG A 560 31.09 21.11 -4.64
N ASN A 561 30.65 20.98 -5.89
CA ASN A 561 31.52 20.82 -7.06
C ASN A 561 31.75 22.15 -7.78
N ASP A 562 33.00 22.42 -8.17
CA ASP A 562 33.32 23.52 -9.09
C ASP A 562 32.96 23.09 -10.52
N LEU A 563 31.72 23.34 -10.93
CA LEU A 563 31.22 22.92 -12.22
C LEU A 563 31.91 23.64 -13.40
N VAL A 564 32.59 24.77 -13.18
CA VAL A 564 33.39 25.41 -14.24
C VAL A 564 34.62 24.55 -14.51
N LYS A 565 35.41 24.25 -13.46
CA LYS A 565 36.54 23.33 -13.57
C LYS A 565 36.14 21.94 -14.03
N PHE A 566 34.97 21.45 -13.64
CA PHE A 566 34.47 20.15 -14.11
C PHE A 566 34.33 20.13 -15.63
N ASN A 567 33.69 21.15 -16.22
CA ASN A 567 33.51 21.25 -17.67
C ASN A 567 34.86 21.40 -18.40
N GLU A 568 35.76 22.24 -17.88
CA GLU A 568 37.09 22.47 -18.45
C GLU A 568 37.94 21.19 -18.42
N LYS A 569 37.97 20.50 -17.27
CA LYS A 569 38.76 19.27 -17.09
C LYS A 569 38.18 18.09 -17.87
N HIS A 570 36.84 17.99 -17.97
CA HIS A 570 36.20 16.97 -18.81
C HIS A 570 36.61 17.13 -20.27
N LYS A 571 36.63 18.37 -20.78
CA LYS A 571 37.08 18.66 -22.15
C LYS A 571 38.55 18.31 -22.35
N GLU A 572 39.42 18.70 -21.42
CA GLU A 572 40.86 18.38 -21.45
C GLU A 572 41.09 16.86 -21.49
N LEU A 573 40.45 16.11 -20.59
CA LEU A 573 40.59 14.66 -20.51
C LEU A 573 40.01 13.93 -21.73
N TYR A 574 38.93 14.43 -22.34
CA TYR A 574 38.38 13.83 -23.56
C TYR A 574 39.26 14.08 -24.79
N GLU A 575 39.85 15.27 -24.90
CA GLU A 575 40.84 15.61 -25.94
C GLU A 575 42.13 14.80 -25.82
N ASP A 576 42.52 14.42 -24.61
CA ASP A 576 43.68 13.56 -24.35
C ASP A 576 43.35 12.07 -24.60
N ALA A 577 42.18 11.60 -24.15
CA ALA A 577 41.67 10.26 -24.43
C ALA A 577 41.61 9.98 -25.94
N LYS A 578 41.14 10.94 -26.76
CA LYS A 578 41.12 10.84 -28.22
C LYS A 578 42.50 10.79 -28.90
N LYS A 579 43.58 11.15 -28.21
CA LYS A 579 44.96 11.06 -28.74
C LYS A 579 45.66 9.78 -28.30
N ASN A 580 45.30 9.28 -27.12
CA ASN A 580 46.02 8.21 -26.42
C ASN A 580 45.25 6.87 -26.39
N SER A 581 44.03 6.81 -26.95
CA SER A 581 43.11 5.66 -26.88
C SER A 581 42.93 5.12 -25.45
N SER A 582 42.79 6.05 -24.50
CA SER A 582 42.66 5.73 -23.07
C SER A 582 41.61 6.64 -22.42
N TYR A 583 40.40 6.10 -22.27
CA TYR A 583 39.24 6.86 -21.77
C TYR A 583 39.07 6.79 -20.24
N LEU A 584 39.87 5.97 -19.55
CA LEU A 584 39.70 5.70 -18.12
C LEU A 584 39.61 6.99 -17.27
N SER A 585 40.52 7.96 -17.50
CA SER A 585 40.52 9.21 -16.74
C SER A 585 39.30 10.10 -17.00
N VAL A 586 38.77 10.14 -18.23
CA VAL A 586 37.55 10.91 -18.53
C VAL A 586 36.29 10.21 -18.01
N ILE A 587 36.27 8.87 -18.03
CA ILE A 587 35.19 8.05 -17.44
C ILE A 587 35.12 8.27 -15.92
N SER A 588 36.26 8.12 -15.21
CA SER A 588 36.32 8.37 -13.76
C SER A 588 35.94 9.82 -13.41
N HIS A 589 36.36 10.79 -14.23
CA HIS A 589 35.96 12.19 -14.06
C HIS A 589 34.45 12.39 -14.25
N TYR A 590 33.85 11.83 -15.29
CA TYR A 590 32.40 11.88 -15.54
C TYR A 590 31.59 11.30 -14.37
N TYR A 591 31.90 10.08 -13.94
CA TYR A 591 31.18 9.41 -12.84
C TYR A 591 31.38 10.08 -11.48
N SER A 592 32.49 10.80 -11.25
CA SER A 592 32.72 11.55 -10.00
C SER A 592 31.61 12.54 -9.61
N VAL A 593 30.86 13.05 -10.59
CA VAL A 593 29.66 13.88 -10.39
C VAL A 593 28.38 13.13 -10.75
N MET A 594 28.39 12.31 -11.81
CA MET A 594 27.17 11.67 -12.30
C MET A 594 26.65 10.54 -11.40
N SER A 595 27.49 9.81 -10.65
CA SER A 595 27.02 8.68 -9.82
C SER A 595 26.01 9.11 -8.74
N VAL A 596 26.08 10.34 -8.23
CA VAL A 596 25.06 10.89 -7.30
C VAL A 596 23.73 11.13 -8.01
N ILE A 597 23.77 11.65 -9.24
CA ILE A 597 22.58 11.90 -10.06
C ILE A 597 21.90 10.58 -10.43
N ILE A 598 22.72 9.54 -10.68
CA ILE A 598 22.29 8.17 -10.95
C ILE A 598 21.63 7.54 -9.72
N ASP A 599 22.22 7.64 -8.53
CA ASP A 599 21.62 7.11 -7.30
C ASP A 599 20.29 7.83 -6.96
N GLU A 600 20.24 9.15 -7.08
CA GLU A 600 19.07 9.97 -6.73
C GLU A 600 17.87 9.89 -7.69
N TYR A 601 18.11 9.64 -8.99
CA TYR A 601 17.06 9.63 -10.02
C TYR A 601 16.84 8.29 -10.72
N PHE A 602 17.76 7.33 -10.55
CA PHE A 602 17.71 6.01 -11.19
C PHE A 602 18.00 4.87 -10.20
N ASN A 603 18.01 5.13 -8.88
CA ASN A 603 18.20 4.13 -7.80
C ASN A 603 19.46 3.24 -7.99
N GLY A 604 20.49 3.80 -8.61
CA GLY A 604 21.76 3.14 -8.91
C GLY A 604 21.86 2.47 -10.29
N ASN A 605 20.79 2.44 -11.09
CA ASN A 605 20.71 1.73 -12.37
C ASN A 605 20.79 2.69 -13.58
N PHE A 606 21.99 2.96 -14.12
CA PHE A 606 22.15 3.87 -15.28
C PHE A 606 22.11 3.17 -16.65
N HIS A 607 20.96 2.59 -16.95
CA HIS A 607 20.65 1.98 -18.24
C HIS A 607 19.16 2.13 -18.54
N PHE A 608 18.77 1.91 -19.79
CA PHE A 608 17.41 2.19 -20.27
C PHE A 608 16.85 0.97 -20.97
N VAL A 609 15.53 0.78 -20.85
CA VAL A 609 14.82 -0.38 -21.35
C VAL A 609 13.44 0.05 -21.86
N PRO A 610 12.92 -0.54 -22.95
CA PRO A 610 11.51 -0.42 -23.30
C PRO A 610 10.60 -0.89 -22.14
N PRO A 611 9.56 -0.13 -21.76
CA PRO A 611 8.53 -0.69 -20.89
C PRO A 611 7.82 -1.86 -21.58
N GLN A 612 7.43 -2.87 -20.81
CA GLN A 612 6.66 -4.00 -21.30
C GLN A 612 5.20 -3.63 -21.57
N VAL A 613 4.66 -2.67 -20.81
CA VAL A 613 3.31 -2.15 -20.95
C VAL A 613 3.29 -0.64 -20.82
N LYS A 614 2.33 0.01 -21.47
CA LYS A 614 2.11 1.45 -21.34
C LYS A 614 1.85 1.82 -19.86
N GLY A 615 2.50 2.90 -19.41
CA GLY A 615 2.37 3.38 -18.03
C GLY A 615 3.32 2.72 -17.00
N GLN A 616 4.08 1.68 -17.37
CA GLN A 616 5.09 1.10 -16.49
C GLN A 616 6.16 2.14 -16.09
N THR A 617 6.55 2.14 -14.82
CA THR A 617 7.64 3.01 -14.33
C THR A 617 9.01 2.51 -14.79
N LEU A 618 10.04 3.38 -14.70
CA LEU A 618 11.40 3.00 -15.06
C LEU A 618 11.95 1.90 -14.14
N ASP A 619 11.72 1.99 -12.84
CA ASP A 619 12.18 0.98 -11.87
C ASP A 619 11.52 -0.40 -12.10
N GLU A 620 10.23 -0.45 -12.42
CA GLU A 620 9.54 -1.70 -12.76
C GLU A 620 10.06 -2.31 -14.07
N ALA A 621 10.29 -1.48 -15.09
CA ALA A 621 10.81 -1.94 -16.38
C ALA A 621 12.25 -2.47 -16.26
N LEU A 622 13.08 -1.79 -15.45
CA LEU A 622 14.44 -2.23 -15.11
C LEU A 622 14.43 -3.55 -14.33
N LEU A 623 13.62 -3.66 -13.27
CA LEU A 623 13.48 -4.91 -12.53
C LEU A 623 13.06 -6.07 -13.45
N ALA A 624 12.13 -5.82 -14.38
CA ALA A 624 11.71 -6.82 -15.36
C ALA A 624 12.82 -7.22 -16.37
N LEU A 625 13.70 -6.29 -16.76
CA LEU A 625 14.93 -6.59 -17.49
C LEU A 625 15.87 -7.46 -16.66
N HIS A 626 16.13 -7.09 -15.40
CA HIS A 626 17.05 -7.80 -14.51
C HIS A 626 16.60 -9.25 -14.28
N LYS A 627 15.30 -9.47 -14.01
CA LYS A 627 14.73 -10.83 -13.91
C LYS A 627 14.83 -11.60 -15.24
N ARG A 628 14.68 -10.94 -16.40
CA ARG A 628 14.86 -11.59 -17.71
C ARG A 628 16.31 -12.03 -17.93
N ILE A 629 17.29 -11.20 -17.59
CA ILE A 629 18.72 -11.56 -17.64
C ILE A 629 19.00 -12.76 -16.73
N ALA A 630 18.50 -12.74 -15.50
CA ALA A 630 18.65 -13.85 -14.55
C ALA A 630 18.08 -15.18 -15.09
N ASN A 631 16.93 -15.13 -15.76
CA ASN A 631 16.31 -16.30 -16.38
C ASN A 631 17.11 -16.84 -17.59
N LEU A 632 17.62 -15.96 -18.46
CA LEU A 632 18.43 -16.38 -19.63
C LEU A 632 19.75 -17.05 -19.21
N LEU A 633 20.33 -16.59 -18.11
CA LEU A 633 21.56 -17.13 -17.52
C LEU A 633 21.34 -18.34 -16.59
N ASP A 634 20.10 -18.82 -16.40
CA ASP A 634 19.76 -19.93 -15.50
C ASP A 634 20.24 -19.70 -14.06
N LEU A 635 20.11 -18.46 -13.55
CA LEU A 635 20.55 -18.09 -12.20
C LEU A 635 19.68 -18.75 -11.13
N LYS A 636 20.35 -19.56 -10.30
CA LYS A 636 19.75 -20.27 -9.17
C LYS A 636 20.81 -20.64 -8.14
N LYS A 637 20.37 -21.02 -6.94
CA LYS A 637 21.26 -21.51 -5.87
C LYS A 637 22.25 -22.57 -6.37
N GLY A 638 23.54 -22.32 -6.10
CA GLY A 638 24.66 -23.16 -6.53
C GLY A 638 25.35 -22.72 -7.83
N LYS A 639 24.76 -21.77 -8.59
CA LYS A 639 25.40 -21.12 -9.73
C LYS A 639 26.28 -19.96 -9.31
N LYS A 640 27.35 -19.69 -10.06
CA LYS A 640 28.15 -18.46 -9.96
C LYS A 640 27.92 -17.56 -11.17
N CYS A 641 27.72 -16.27 -10.95
CA CYS A 641 27.56 -15.26 -12.00
C CYS A 641 28.52 -14.08 -11.79
N LEU A 642 29.02 -13.51 -12.89
CA LEU A 642 29.88 -12.33 -12.90
C LEU A 642 29.20 -11.15 -13.63
N ASP A 643 29.09 -10.01 -12.96
CA ASP A 643 28.59 -8.74 -13.51
C ASP A 643 29.78 -7.86 -13.93
N ILE A 644 29.91 -7.59 -15.23
CA ILE A 644 31.00 -6.82 -15.84
C ILE A 644 30.61 -5.35 -15.90
N GLY A 645 31.30 -4.50 -15.13
CA GLY A 645 30.97 -3.08 -15.01
C GLY A 645 29.78 -2.82 -14.08
N CYS A 646 29.70 -3.58 -12.98
CA CYS A 646 28.54 -3.66 -12.07
C CYS A 646 28.11 -2.35 -11.36
N GLY A 647 28.93 -1.30 -11.42
CA GLY A 647 28.71 -0.06 -10.68
C GLY A 647 28.60 -0.31 -9.17
N ILE A 648 27.52 0.18 -8.55
CA ILE A 648 27.20 -0.07 -7.14
C ILE A 648 26.36 -1.36 -6.91
N GLY A 649 26.25 -2.24 -7.91
CA GLY A 649 25.58 -3.54 -7.78
C GLY A 649 24.05 -3.50 -7.80
N GLY A 650 23.45 -2.53 -8.50
CA GLY A 650 21.99 -2.39 -8.58
C GLY A 650 21.29 -3.62 -9.18
N ILE A 651 21.79 -4.13 -10.31
CA ILE A 651 21.29 -5.36 -10.95
C ILE A 651 21.47 -6.57 -10.04
N MET A 652 22.63 -6.69 -9.38
CA MET A 652 22.93 -7.78 -8.45
C MET A 652 21.93 -7.85 -7.30
N ARG A 653 21.60 -6.70 -6.68
CA ARG A 653 20.57 -6.59 -5.63
C ARG A 653 19.22 -7.07 -6.15
N ASP A 654 18.81 -6.58 -7.32
CA ASP A 654 17.49 -6.84 -7.90
C ASP A 654 17.31 -8.33 -8.32
N ILE A 655 18.40 -9.10 -8.49
CA ILE A 655 18.38 -10.55 -8.80
C ILE A 655 18.95 -11.43 -7.68
N ALA A 656 19.23 -10.88 -6.50
CA ALA A 656 19.82 -11.60 -5.37
C ALA A 656 18.93 -12.77 -4.88
N ASP A 657 17.61 -12.63 -5.03
CA ASP A 657 16.60 -13.64 -4.68
C ASP A 657 16.68 -14.94 -5.51
N SER A 658 17.37 -14.93 -6.65
CA SER A 658 17.74 -16.16 -7.38
C SER A 658 18.57 -17.13 -6.53
N GLY A 659 19.27 -16.62 -5.50
CA GLY A 659 20.15 -17.38 -4.65
C GLY A 659 21.46 -17.83 -5.32
N ALA A 660 21.71 -17.42 -6.57
CA ALA A 660 23.01 -17.58 -7.21
C ALA A 660 24.08 -16.75 -6.47
N SER A 661 25.35 -17.14 -6.57
CA SER A 661 26.46 -16.39 -6.01
C SER A 661 26.93 -15.36 -7.04
N LEU A 662 26.69 -14.08 -6.77
CA LEU A 662 26.94 -12.97 -7.68
C LEU A 662 28.23 -12.25 -7.30
N THR A 663 29.16 -12.12 -8.25
CA THR A 663 30.33 -11.23 -8.13
C THR A 663 30.16 -10.07 -9.11
N GLY A 664 30.42 -8.85 -8.69
CA GLY A 664 30.53 -7.69 -9.57
C GLY A 664 31.98 -7.26 -9.74
N ALA A 665 32.34 -6.87 -10.95
CA ALA A 665 33.61 -6.24 -11.29
C ALA A 665 33.38 -4.75 -11.61
N THR A 666 34.11 -3.86 -10.95
CA THR A 666 34.17 -2.42 -11.31
C THR A 666 35.60 -1.91 -11.14
N ILE A 667 36.00 -0.94 -11.97
CA ILE A 667 37.29 -0.28 -11.84
C ILE A 667 37.27 0.88 -10.81
N ALA A 668 36.10 1.15 -10.20
CA ALA A 668 35.89 2.25 -9.27
C ALA A 668 35.83 1.76 -7.80
N PRO A 669 36.89 1.94 -6.99
CA PRO A 669 36.93 1.44 -5.61
C PRO A 669 35.82 2.00 -4.70
N ASN A 670 35.37 3.23 -4.95
CA ASN A 670 34.25 3.84 -4.22
C ASN A 670 32.92 3.13 -4.50
N GLU A 671 32.70 2.64 -5.71
CA GLU A 671 31.47 1.91 -6.06
C GLU A 671 31.46 0.52 -5.42
N ALA A 672 32.61 -0.16 -5.44
CA ALA A 672 32.80 -1.42 -4.73
C ALA A 672 32.55 -1.30 -3.22
N GLN A 673 33.02 -0.21 -2.58
CA GLN A 673 32.71 0.06 -1.18
C GLN A 673 31.20 0.27 -0.97
N ILE A 674 30.58 1.18 -1.73
CA ILE A 674 29.16 1.55 -1.56
C ILE A 674 28.23 0.34 -1.76
N GLY A 675 28.46 -0.48 -2.79
CA GLY A 675 27.66 -1.65 -3.09
C GLY A 675 27.77 -2.73 -2.00
N ASN A 676 28.99 -3.06 -1.56
CA ASN A 676 29.20 -4.04 -0.49
C ASN A 676 28.60 -3.57 0.86
N GLU A 677 28.73 -2.29 1.21
CA GLU A 677 28.06 -1.73 2.41
C GLU A 677 26.53 -1.79 2.31
N ARG A 678 25.98 -1.62 1.10
CA ARG A 678 24.53 -1.71 0.85
C ARG A 678 24.03 -3.15 0.96
N PHE A 679 24.73 -4.12 0.35
CA PHE A 679 24.39 -5.55 0.49
C PHE A 679 24.38 -6.00 1.95
N PHE A 680 25.40 -5.63 2.73
CA PHE A 680 25.46 -5.95 4.16
C PHE A 680 24.26 -5.36 4.94
N ARG A 681 23.91 -4.09 4.66
CA ARG A 681 22.79 -3.39 5.32
C ARG A 681 21.42 -3.96 4.95
N GLU A 682 21.25 -4.43 3.71
CA GLU A 682 20.02 -5.02 3.19
C GLU A 682 19.92 -6.54 3.49
N GLY A 683 20.93 -7.14 4.13
CA GLY A 683 20.95 -8.57 4.49
C GLY A 683 21.21 -9.52 3.32
N ILE A 684 21.84 -9.02 2.26
CA ILE A 684 22.16 -9.76 1.04
C ILE A 684 23.57 -10.34 1.15
N TYR A 685 23.65 -11.66 1.37
CA TYR A 685 24.93 -12.35 1.63
C TYR A 685 25.49 -13.14 0.43
N ASN A 686 24.77 -13.19 -0.69
CA ASN A 686 25.18 -13.88 -1.92
C ASN A 686 25.72 -12.94 -3.01
N CYS A 687 25.96 -11.67 -2.68
CA CYS A 687 26.49 -10.67 -3.59
C CYS A 687 27.78 -10.06 -3.03
N GLN A 688 28.79 -9.85 -3.88
CA GLN A 688 30.02 -9.12 -3.54
C GLN A 688 30.51 -8.30 -4.74
N ILE A 689 31.08 -7.12 -4.53
CA ILE A 689 31.77 -6.33 -5.56
C ILE A 689 33.28 -6.36 -5.32
N VAL A 690 34.04 -6.53 -6.40
CA VAL A 690 35.51 -6.54 -6.44
C VAL A 690 35.99 -5.39 -7.31
N GLU A 691 37.00 -4.66 -6.82
CA GLU A 691 37.74 -3.68 -7.62
C GLU A 691 38.68 -4.42 -8.59
N CYS A 692 38.48 -4.27 -9.90
CA CYS A 692 39.40 -4.79 -10.91
C CYS A 692 39.23 -4.12 -12.30
N ASP A 693 40.28 -4.23 -13.11
CA ASP A 693 40.23 -3.98 -14.55
C ASP A 693 39.60 -5.20 -15.25
N CYS A 694 38.53 -5.00 -16.03
CA CYS A 694 37.87 -6.08 -16.75
C CYS A 694 38.71 -6.63 -17.91
N ASN A 695 39.79 -5.95 -18.32
CA ASN A 695 40.79 -6.49 -19.25
C ASN A 695 41.79 -7.44 -18.56
N HIS A 696 41.81 -7.48 -17.22
CA HIS A 696 42.74 -8.28 -16.41
C HIS A 696 42.10 -8.69 -15.06
N MET A 697 41.13 -9.60 -15.09
CA MET A 697 40.33 -9.93 -13.91
C MET A 697 41.03 -10.93 -12.97
N PRO A 698 41.04 -10.71 -11.65
CA PRO A 698 41.73 -11.55 -10.66
C PRO A 698 40.96 -12.84 -10.31
N PHE A 699 40.28 -13.44 -11.30
CA PHE A 699 39.46 -14.64 -11.15
C PHE A 699 40.11 -15.83 -11.87
N GLU A 700 39.90 -17.04 -11.35
CA GLU A 700 40.39 -18.28 -11.96
C GLU A 700 39.70 -18.56 -13.30
N GLU A 701 40.37 -19.32 -14.17
CA GLU A 701 39.80 -19.79 -15.43
C GLU A 701 38.62 -20.75 -15.18
N GLY A 702 37.53 -20.63 -15.94
CA GLY A 702 36.39 -21.54 -15.85
C GLY A 702 35.57 -21.48 -14.57
N ILE A 703 35.74 -20.46 -13.73
CA ILE A 703 35.12 -20.40 -12.39
C ILE A 703 33.65 -19.98 -12.38
N TYR A 704 33.16 -19.25 -13.40
CA TYR A 704 31.78 -18.77 -13.49
C TYR A 704 30.90 -19.63 -14.41
N ASP A 705 29.66 -19.88 -14.00
CA ASP A 705 28.64 -20.51 -14.85
C ASP A 705 28.08 -19.57 -15.91
N SER A 706 28.12 -18.27 -15.61
CA SER A 706 27.44 -17.22 -16.37
C SER A 706 28.07 -15.86 -16.12
N ALA A 707 27.88 -14.92 -17.04
CA ALA A 707 28.25 -13.53 -16.89
C ALA A 707 27.24 -12.61 -17.57
N TYR A 708 27.21 -11.34 -17.20
CA TYR A 708 26.52 -10.30 -17.98
C TYR A 708 27.32 -8.99 -18.01
N ALA A 709 27.09 -8.22 -19.07
CA ALA A 709 27.59 -6.86 -19.22
C ALA A 709 26.41 -5.97 -19.66
N VAL A 710 25.93 -5.13 -18.74
CA VAL A 710 24.80 -4.20 -18.98
C VAL A 710 25.34 -2.78 -19.01
N TYR A 711 25.31 -2.18 -20.19
CA TYR A 711 25.78 -0.80 -20.43
C TYR A 711 27.26 -0.58 -20.04
N ALA A 712 28.10 -1.60 -20.18
CA ALA A 712 29.51 -1.58 -19.75
C ALA A 712 30.53 -1.63 -20.90
N LEU A 713 30.32 -2.45 -21.93
CA LEU A 713 31.33 -2.72 -22.97
C LEU A 713 31.57 -1.52 -23.91
N LYS A 714 30.62 -0.60 -24.04
CA LYS A 714 30.80 0.65 -24.78
C LYS A 714 31.92 1.58 -24.26
N TYR A 715 32.47 1.33 -23.08
CA TYR A 715 33.61 2.08 -22.53
C TYR A 715 34.98 1.52 -22.95
N PHE A 716 35.01 0.35 -23.59
CA PHE A 716 36.23 -0.30 -24.07
C PHE A 716 36.40 0.01 -25.56
N GLU A 717 37.53 0.60 -25.95
CA GLU A 717 37.80 0.94 -27.36
C GLU A 717 38.15 -0.31 -28.19
N ASP A 718 38.92 -1.24 -27.61
CA ASP A 718 39.09 -2.60 -28.13
C ASP A 718 38.30 -3.57 -27.25
N LEU A 719 37.39 -4.32 -27.86
CA LEU A 719 36.57 -5.33 -27.20
C LEU A 719 37.32 -6.65 -26.98
N SER A 720 38.38 -6.94 -27.75
CA SER A 720 39.05 -8.25 -27.69
C SER A 720 39.66 -8.58 -26.33
N PRO A 721 40.37 -7.68 -25.62
CA PRO A 721 40.95 -8.00 -24.31
C PRO A 721 39.89 -8.34 -23.25
N VAL A 722 38.84 -7.54 -23.12
CA VAL A 722 37.74 -7.77 -22.17
C VAL A 722 36.91 -9.01 -22.52
N LEU A 723 36.63 -9.25 -23.81
CA LEU A 723 35.90 -10.46 -24.24
C LEU A 723 36.73 -11.73 -24.05
N ASN A 724 38.05 -11.68 -24.27
CA ASN A 724 38.96 -12.78 -23.95
C ASN A 724 38.97 -13.09 -22.45
N GLU A 725 39.00 -12.07 -21.58
CA GLU A 725 38.90 -12.26 -20.13
C GLU A 725 37.55 -12.85 -19.70
N ILE A 726 36.44 -12.32 -20.22
CA ILE A 726 35.10 -12.87 -19.97
C ILE A 726 35.03 -14.35 -20.40
N SER A 727 35.56 -14.66 -21.58
CA SER A 727 35.66 -16.03 -22.07
C SER A 727 36.53 -16.89 -21.15
N ARG A 728 37.70 -16.43 -20.72
CA ARG A 728 38.58 -17.17 -19.80
C ARG A 728 37.88 -17.51 -18.48
N VAL A 729 37.23 -16.56 -17.83
CA VAL A 729 36.60 -16.78 -16.50
C VAL A 729 35.30 -17.61 -16.58
N LEU A 730 34.68 -17.71 -17.76
CA LEU A 730 33.55 -18.61 -18.02
C LEU A 730 34.01 -20.07 -18.23
N ARG A 731 33.26 -21.01 -17.65
CA ARG A 731 33.37 -22.44 -17.97
C ARG A 731 32.90 -22.73 -19.41
N HIS A 732 33.31 -23.85 -20.00
CA HIS A 732 32.72 -24.36 -21.25
C HIS A 732 31.19 -24.50 -21.12
N GLY A 733 30.43 -24.05 -22.11
CA GLY A 733 28.96 -23.95 -22.03
C GLY A 733 28.47 -22.95 -20.97
N GLY A 734 29.32 -22.02 -20.54
CA GLY A 734 28.94 -20.86 -19.73
C GLY A 734 28.30 -19.77 -20.61
N ARG A 735 27.32 -19.05 -20.06
CA ARG A 735 26.54 -18.07 -20.84
C ARG A 735 26.94 -16.63 -20.54
N LEU A 736 26.93 -15.79 -21.56
CA LEU A 736 27.14 -14.35 -21.44
C LEU A 736 25.92 -13.60 -22.00
N VAL A 737 25.38 -12.65 -21.26
CA VAL A 737 24.44 -11.65 -21.78
C VAL A 737 25.16 -10.32 -21.98
N ILE A 738 25.08 -9.74 -23.18
CA ILE A 738 25.46 -8.36 -23.46
C ILE A 738 24.19 -7.55 -23.75
N TYR A 739 24.06 -6.39 -23.10
CA TYR A 739 23.00 -5.41 -23.35
C TYR A 739 23.62 -4.02 -23.29
N ASP A 740 23.79 -3.32 -24.42
CA ASP A 740 24.50 -2.03 -24.47
C ASP A 740 23.94 -1.09 -25.54
N LEU A 741 24.46 0.14 -25.59
CA LEU A 741 24.21 1.10 -26.66
C LEU A 741 25.08 0.77 -27.87
N LEU A 742 24.45 0.35 -28.97
CA LEU A 742 25.12 -0.14 -30.18
C LEU A 742 24.66 0.61 -31.43
N LYS A 743 25.61 1.03 -32.27
CA LYS A 743 25.31 1.61 -33.58
C LYS A 743 24.65 0.56 -34.47
N THR A 744 23.61 0.97 -35.17
CA THR A 744 22.90 0.13 -36.13
C THR A 744 23.51 0.25 -37.53
N ASP A 745 23.05 -0.61 -38.43
CA ASP A 745 23.28 -0.54 -39.88
C ASP A 745 22.80 0.77 -40.54
N LYS A 746 21.91 1.52 -39.89
CA LYS A 746 21.41 2.82 -40.38
C LYS A 746 22.33 3.99 -40.06
N PHE A 747 23.34 3.80 -39.22
CA PHE A 747 24.34 4.85 -39.01
C PHE A 747 25.15 5.07 -40.30
N ASP A 748 25.30 6.32 -40.70
CA ASP A 748 26.04 6.73 -41.90
C ASP A 748 27.16 7.67 -41.49
N ALA A 749 28.40 7.22 -41.67
CA ALA A 749 29.59 8.00 -41.34
C ALA A 749 29.77 9.24 -42.24
N THR A 750 29.14 9.27 -43.42
CA THR A 750 29.18 10.44 -44.31
C THR A 750 28.20 11.54 -43.86
N SER A 751 27.06 11.16 -43.28
CA SER A 751 26.09 12.08 -42.67
C SER A 751 26.72 12.87 -41.51
N HIS A 752 26.81 14.19 -41.69
CA HIS A 752 27.27 15.10 -40.62
C HIS A 752 26.31 15.11 -39.43
N GLU A 753 25.01 14.93 -39.66
CA GLU A 753 24.00 14.87 -38.59
C GLU A 753 24.20 13.61 -37.72
N HIS A 754 24.34 12.43 -38.33
CA HIS A 754 24.53 11.18 -37.61
C HIS A 754 25.81 11.22 -36.77
N ARG A 755 26.93 11.62 -37.37
CA ARG A 755 28.20 11.80 -36.66
C ARG A 755 28.07 12.78 -35.50
N LYS A 756 27.50 13.96 -35.72
CA LYS A 756 27.35 14.97 -34.66
C LYS A 756 26.41 14.55 -33.53
N ILE A 757 25.44 13.68 -33.80
CA ILE A 757 24.57 13.16 -32.73
C ILE A 757 25.36 12.20 -31.83
N LEU A 758 26.15 11.29 -32.40
CA LEU A 758 26.95 10.35 -31.62
C LEU A 758 28.19 11.01 -30.99
N GLU A 759 28.96 11.82 -31.74
CA GLU A 759 30.14 12.53 -31.22
C GLU A 759 29.79 13.43 -30.01
N ASP A 760 28.63 14.11 -30.02
CA ASP A 760 28.17 14.91 -28.87
C ASP A 760 27.75 14.03 -27.67
N LEU A 761 27.26 12.80 -27.89
CA LEU A 761 26.89 11.84 -26.84
C LEU A 761 28.14 11.17 -26.23
N GLU A 762 29.06 10.73 -27.08
CA GLU A 762 30.36 10.16 -26.73
C GLU A 762 31.16 11.17 -25.90
N TYR A 763 31.22 12.44 -26.33
CA TYR A 763 31.80 13.53 -25.56
C TYR A 763 31.11 13.72 -24.20
N ALA A 764 29.79 13.82 -24.16
CA ALA A 764 29.06 14.08 -22.92
C ALA A 764 29.30 12.98 -21.87
N CYS A 765 29.31 11.70 -22.26
CA CYS A 765 29.49 10.59 -21.34
C CYS A 765 30.94 10.10 -21.19
N GLY A 766 31.92 10.74 -21.85
CA GLY A 766 33.32 10.34 -21.77
C GLY A 766 33.62 8.99 -22.45
N MET A 767 32.85 8.61 -23.47
CA MET A 767 32.97 7.31 -24.15
C MET A 767 33.94 7.38 -25.34
N PRO A 768 34.59 6.25 -25.71
CA PRO A 768 35.16 6.06 -27.05
C PRO A 768 34.05 6.05 -28.11
N MET A 769 34.40 5.87 -29.39
CA MET A 769 33.41 5.65 -30.43
C MET A 769 32.54 4.42 -30.09
N LEU A 770 31.22 4.58 -30.14
CA LEU A 770 30.29 3.48 -29.88
C LEU A 770 30.48 2.35 -30.89
N HIS A 771 30.38 1.10 -30.45
CA HIS A 771 30.55 -0.09 -31.32
C HIS A 771 29.37 -0.29 -32.27
N PHE A 772 29.61 -0.91 -33.43
CA PHE A 772 28.51 -1.49 -34.21
C PHE A 772 27.99 -2.79 -33.58
N ARG A 773 26.71 -3.08 -33.80
CA ARG A 773 26.09 -4.35 -33.40
C ARG A 773 26.87 -5.57 -33.89
N ASP A 774 27.20 -5.60 -35.18
CA ASP A 774 27.83 -6.77 -35.79
C ASP A 774 29.32 -6.87 -35.43
N GLU A 775 29.97 -5.74 -35.14
CA GLU A 775 31.32 -5.67 -34.57
C GLU A 775 31.38 -6.33 -33.19
N MET A 776 30.41 -6.04 -32.30
CA MET A 776 30.27 -6.70 -31.00
C MET A 776 30.13 -8.22 -31.13
N ILE A 777 29.31 -8.69 -32.09
CA ILE A 777 29.09 -10.12 -32.34
C ILE A 777 30.35 -10.79 -32.89
N ILE A 778 30.99 -10.21 -33.92
CA ILE A 778 32.23 -10.75 -34.52
C ILE A 778 33.32 -10.83 -33.46
N LYS A 779 33.51 -9.77 -32.66
CA LYS A 779 34.51 -9.72 -31.60
C LYS A 779 34.27 -10.75 -30.50
N ALA A 780 33.01 -11.06 -30.19
CA ALA A 780 32.67 -12.16 -29.27
C ALA A 780 33.00 -13.53 -29.89
N GLU A 781 32.64 -13.77 -31.16
CA GLU A 781 32.91 -15.05 -31.83
C GLU A 781 34.41 -15.34 -32.02
N GLU A 782 35.22 -14.30 -32.27
CA GLU A 782 36.69 -14.32 -32.28
C GLU A 782 37.28 -14.72 -30.91
N ASN A 783 36.60 -14.39 -29.81
CA ASN A 783 37.02 -14.67 -28.43
C ASN A 783 36.24 -15.84 -27.80
N ASP A 784 35.88 -16.82 -28.63
CA ASP A 784 35.29 -18.11 -28.24
C ASP A 784 33.86 -18.04 -27.65
N LEU A 785 33.18 -16.90 -27.78
CA LEU A 785 31.81 -16.67 -27.34
C LEU A 785 30.88 -16.72 -28.55
N LYS A 786 30.17 -17.84 -28.74
CA LYS A 786 29.24 -18.04 -29.86
C LYS A 786 27.90 -17.38 -29.58
N LEU A 787 27.35 -16.58 -30.50
CA LEU A 787 25.99 -16.06 -30.37
C LEU A 787 24.97 -17.22 -30.45
N ILE A 788 24.05 -17.30 -29.50
CA ILE A 788 22.99 -18.33 -29.44
C ILE A 788 21.57 -17.74 -29.51
N ASP A 789 21.37 -16.49 -29.11
CA ASP A 789 20.10 -15.77 -29.25
C ASP A 789 20.32 -14.25 -29.33
N ALA A 790 19.40 -13.52 -29.95
CA ALA A 790 19.42 -12.07 -30.07
C ALA A 790 17.98 -11.53 -29.95
N ILE A 791 17.70 -10.86 -28.82
CA ILE A 791 16.34 -10.53 -28.38
C ILE A 791 16.20 -9.00 -28.31
N ASP A 792 15.61 -8.39 -29.34
CA ASP A 792 15.29 -6.95 -29.31
C ASP A 792 13.98 -6.68 -28.55
N LEU A 793 14.11 -6.08 -27.37
CA LEU A 793 12.97 -5.71 -26.54
C LEU A 793 12.12 -4.60 -27.17
N SER A 794 12.66 -3.77 -28.07
CA SER A 794 11.85 -2.75 -28.77
C SER A 794 10.87 -3.39 -29.75
N LEU A 795 11.30 -4.44 -30.45
CA LEU A 795 10.42 -5.24 -31.31
C LEU A 795 9.38 -6.06 -30.53
N ILE A 796 9.73 -6.57 -29.35
CA ILE A 796 8.81 -7.37 -28.51
C ILE A 796 7.74 -6.50 -27.84
N THR A 797 8.12 -5.33 -27.35
CA THR A 797 7.22 -4.45 -26.58
C THR A 797 6.50 -3.40 -27.42
N GLY A 798 7.01 -3.10 -28.63
CA GLY A 798 6.55 -1.98 -29.45
C GLY A 798 7.05 -0.61 -28.96
N TYR A 799 7.80 -0.54 -27.87
CA TYR A 799 8.31 0.69 -27.27
C TYR A 799 9.82 0.86 -27.50
N PRO A 800 10.34 2.08 -27.72
CA PRO A 800 11.78 2.30 -27.88
C PRO A 800 12.51 2.31 -26.54
N TYR A 801 13.81 1.94 -26.53
CA TYR A 801 14.63 2.00 -25.31
C TYR A 801 14.70 3.39 -24.64
N TYR A 802 14.55 4.46 -25.42
CA TYR A 802 14.55 5.85 -24.94
C TYR A 802 13.17 6.33 -24.43
N TYR A 803 12.19 5.44 -24.26
CA TYR A 803 10.82 5.80 -23.84
C TYR A 803 10.74 6.46 -22.46
N CYS A 804 11.67 6.13 -21.54
CA CYS A 804 11.84 6.79 -20.25
C CYS A 804 12.15 8.30 -20.33
N PHE A 805 12.51 8.78 -21.52
CA PHE A 805 12.69 10.20 -21.80
C PHE A 805 11.57 10.74 -22.68
N SER A 806 11.20 10.03 -23.76
CA SER A 806 10.28 10.55 -24.78
C SER A 806 8.79 10.47 -24.41
N SER A 807 8.40 9.64 -23.44
CA SER A 807 7.01 9.45 -23.01
C SER A 807 6.37 10.72 -22.45
N SER A 808 7.12 11.53 -21.70
CA SER A 808 6.65 12.82 -21.16
C SER A 808 6.96 13.96 -22.11
N LYS A 809 5.94 14.43 -22.85
CA LYS A 809 6.02 15.66 -23.67
C LYS A 809 6.45 16.88 -22.84
N LEU A 810 6.03 16.96 -21.57
CA LEU A 810 6.41 18.03 -20.65
C LEU A 810 7.91 17.96 -20.30
N PHE A 811 8.43 16.78 -19.97
CA PHE A 811 9.85 16.56 -19.69
C PHE A 811 10.72 16.89 -20.91
N MET A 812 10.34 16.39 -22.09
CA MET A 812 11.04 16.70 -23.34
C MET A 812 10.98 18.19 -23.70
N TRP A 813 9.86 18.86 -23.42
CA TRP A 813 9.77 20.31 -23.56
C TRP A 813 10.68 21.04 -22.56
N LEU A 814 10.65 20.68 -21.27
CA LEU A 814 11.51 21.27 -20.24
C LEU A 814 13.00 21.16 -20.62
N ILE A 815 13.41 20.01 -21.14
CA ILE A 815 14.80 19.71 -21.52
C ILE A 815 15.24 20.42 -22.80
N LYS A 816 14.36 20.54 -23.80
CA LYS A 816 14.67 21.20 -25.09
C LYS A 816 14.35 22.70 -25.11
N SER A 817 13.65 23.22 -24.11
CA SER A 817 13.19 24.61 -24.08
C SER A 817 14.32 25.61 -23.88
N SER A 818 14.54 26.44 -24.90
CA SER A 818 15.42 27.62 -24.83
C SER A 818 15.06 28.54 -23.67
N PHE A 819 13.78 28.64 -23.32
CA PHE A 819 13.29 29.44 -22.19
C PHE A 819 13.72 28.84 -20.84
N ILE A 820 13.64 27.51 -20.66
CA ILE A 820 14.15 26.86 -19.44
C ILE A 820 15.67 26.99 -19.35
N SER A 821 16.38 26.78 -20.46
CA SER A 821 17.84 27.00 -20.53
C SER A 821 18.22 28.44 -20.15
N TYR A 822 17.44 29.43 -20.61
CA TYR A 822 17.60 30.85 -20.26
C TYR A 822 17.30 31.12 -18.78
N LEU A 823 16.22 30.56 -18.22
CA LEU A 823 15.91 30.65 -16.78
C LEU A 823 17.00 30.02 -15.91
N ILE A 824 17.61 28.92 -16.34
CA ILE A 824 18.78 28.32 -15.69
C ILE A 824 19.97 29.28 -15.74
N SER A 825 20.20 29.97 -16.87
CA SER A 825 21.26 30.98 -16.98
C SER A 825 21.04 32.18 -16.04
N ILE A 826 19.81 32.68 -15.93
CA ILE A 826 19.43 33.74 -14.98
C ILE A 826 19.60 33.26 -13.55
N SER A 827 19.11 32.06 -13.22
CA SER A 827 19.21 31.50 -11.87
C SER A 827 20.67 31.28 -11.45
N GLN A 828 21.56 30.98 -12.39
CA GLN A 828 23.01 30.96 -12.17
C GLN A 828 23.57 32.37 -11.96
N ALA A 829 23.17 33.35 -12.78
CA ALA A 829 23.61 34.74 -12.65
C ALA A 829 23.17 35.40 -11.32
N LEU A 830 21.99 35.02 -10.81
CA LEU A 830 21.46 35.43 -9.50
C LEU A 830 22.06 34.62 -8.31
N GLY A 831 22.94 33.65 -8.55
CA GLY A 831 23.56 32.84 -7.49
C GLY A 831 22.63 31.79 -6.83
N ILE A 832 21.46 31.53 -7.42
CA ILE A 832 20.56 30.45 -7.00
C ILE A 832 21.16 29.10 -7.42
N LEU A 833 21.66 29.02 -8.66
CA LEU A 833 22.42 27.87 -9.17
C LEU A 833 23.94 28.15 -9.12
N PRO A 834 24.77 27.11 -8.89
CA PRO A 834 26.23 27.27 -8.83
C PRO A 834 26.82 27.66 -10.19
N LYS A 835 27.97 28.35 -10.18
CA LYS A 835 28.69 28.74 -11.42
C LYS A 835 29.03 27.50 -12.25
N GLY A 836 28.84 27.59 -13.57
CA GLY A 836 29.08 26.49 -14.50
C GLY A 836 27.88 25.55 -14.68
N PHE A 837 26.86 25.62 -13.81
CA PHE A 837 25.69 24.75 -13.88
C PHE A 837 24.93 24.83 -15.21
N HIS A 838 24.82 26.00 -15.85
CA HIS A 838 24.16 26.11 -17.16
C HIS A 838 24.88 25.29 -18.24
N GLN A 839 26.22 25.35 -18.28
CA GLN A 839 27.02 24.58 -19.24
C GLN A 839 26.99 23.08 -18.91
N PHE A 840 27.08 22.74 -17.62
CA PHE A 840 26.92 21.37 -17.15
C PHE A 840 25.58 20.77 -17.57
N TYR A 841 24.47 21.46 -17.26
CA TYR A 841 23.11 21.06 -17.63
C TYR A 841 22.96 20.87 -19.14
N LYS A 842 23.45 21.82 -19.94
CA LYS A 842 23.34 21.78 -21.40
C LYS A 842 24.14 20.64 -22.03
N THR A 843 25.21 20.19 -21.38
CA THR A 843 26.09 19.11 -21.87
C THR A 843 25.65 17.75 -21.34
N PHE A 844 25.71 17.56 -20.01
CA PHE A 844 25.65 16.26 -19.35
C PHE A 844 24.24 15.80 -18.99
N LEU A 845 23.26 16.72 -18.92
CA LEU A 845 21.87 16.41 -18.57
C LEU A 845 20.96 16.52 -19.81
N SER A 846 20.68 17.76 -20.24
CA SER A 846 19.82 18.06 -21.39
C SER A 846 20.42 17.58 -22.71
N GLY A 847 21.75 17.71 -22.87
CA GLY A 847 22.50 17.24 -24.03
C GLY A 847 22.37 15.73 -24.19
N THR A 848 22.90 14.96 -23.23
CA THR A 848 22.81 13.49 -23.17
C THR A 848 21.42 12.95 -23.50
N VAL A 849 20.38 13.41 -22.78
CA VAL A 849 18.99 12.97 -23.01
C VAL A 849 18.51 13.32 -24.42
N SER A 850 18.78 14.53 -24.91
CA SER A 850 18.41 14.91 -26.27
C SER A 850 19.10 14.07 -27.34
N LYS A 851 20.37 13.68 -27.14
CA LYS A 851 21.14 12.90 -28.10
C LYS A 851 20.73 11.44 -28.14
N ILE A 852 20.49 10.82 -26.99
CA ILE A 852 19.91 9.47 -26.92
C ILE A 852 18.58 9.41 -27.67
N VAL A 853 17.66 10.34 -27.38
CA VAL A 853 16.35 10.39 -28.06
C VAL A 853 16.49 10.66 -29.56
N GLN A 854 17.38 11.57 -30.00
CA GLN A 854 17.61 11.84 -31.42
C GLN A 854 18.20 10.62 -32.15
N ALA A 855 19.23 9.98 -31.59
CA ALA A 855 19.87 8.82 -32.17
C ALA A 855 18.90 7.63 -32.31
N GLY A 856 18.07 7.39 -31.28
CA GLY A 856 17.02 6.40 -31.31
C GLY A 856 15.87 6.76 -32.27
N GLN A 857 15.49 8.03 -32.42
CA GLN A 857 14.48 8.46 -33.39
C GLN A 857 14.93 8.27 -34.85
N LEU A 858 16.22 8.49 -35.13
CA LEU A 858 16.83 8.18 -36.43
C LEU A 858 17.12 6.68 -36.61
N ASN A 859 16.93 5.86 -35.57
CA ASN A 859 17.31 4.45 -35.49
C ASN A 859 18.79 4.19 -35.82
N ILE A 860 19.69 5.16 -35.58
CA ILE A 860 21.16 5.00 -35.76
C ILE A 860 21.84 4.38 -34.54
N LEU A 861 21.12 4.31 -33.41
CA LEU A 861 21.58 3.77 -32.14
C LEU A 861 20.48 2.93 -31.51
N SER A 862 20.77 1.65 -31.24
CA SER A 862 19.94 0.76 -30.44
C SER A 862 20.41 0.75 -28.99
N GLY A 863 19.50 0.38 -28.08
CA GLY A 863 19.77 0.18 -26.66
C GLY A 863 18.79 -0.79 -26.00
N SER A 864 18.17 -1.67 -26.80
CA SER A 864 17.10 -2.60 -26.39
C SER A 864 17.40 -4.07 -26.67
N GLU A 865 18.51 -4.39 -27.32
CA GLU A 865 18.84 -5.76 -27.75
C GLU A 865 19.67 -6.50 -26.69
N ILE A 866 19.17 -7.65 -26.24
CA ILE A 866 19.92 -8.63 -25.46
C ILE A 866 20.61 -9.57 -26.45
N LEU A 867 21.93 -9.55 -26.48
CA LEU A 867 22.75 -10.53 -27.20
C LEU A 867 23.16 -11.63 -26.21
N LEU A 868 22.72 -12.87 -26.45
CA LEU A 868 23.03 -14.02 -25.61
C LEU A 868 24.07 -14.90 -26.30
N PHE A 869 25.20 -15.11 -25.62
CA PHE A 869 26.31 -15.93 -26.09
C PHE A 869 26.52 -17.15 -25.18
N GLU A 870 27.15 -18.17 -25.74
CA GLU A 870 27.62 -19.36 -25.04
C GLU A 870 29.11 -19.58 -25.36
N LYS A 871 29.94 -19.78 -24.33
CA LYS A 871 31.34 -20.19 -24.53
C LYS A 871 31.36 -21.59 -25.15
N LYS A 872 32.11 -21.73 -26.25
CA LYS A 872 32.21 -22.96 -27.06
C LYS A 872 32.80 -24.14 -26.27
#